data_AF-A0A0Q5EEK8-F1
#
_entry.id   AF-A0A0Q5EEK8-F1
#
_cell.length_a   1.000
_cell.length_b   1.000
_cell.length_c   1.000
_cell.angle_alpha   90.00
_cell.angle_beta   90.00
_cell.angle_gamma   90.00
#
_symmetry.space_group_name_H-M   'P 1'
#
loop_
_entity.id
_entity.type
_entity.pdbx_description
1 polymer ?
#
loop_
_entity_poly.entity_id
_entity_poly.type
_entity_poly.pdbx_seq_one_letter_code
_entity_poly.pdbx_strand_id
1 'polypeptide(L)'
;MKCAGVWKYALWVAAFGSSGLSHAVSLPQDWAILPGPDETVEQGLPAALQSPELAKSGQRLAEVEMLVALPYAQVLPVVVSALAAVGPLEEQTGVSPLSELDEGWGDVLFARRPDLVHQLVSKTDLPRLQQDVRDGALAEAEIPGRLASIERTLRFQPGSARTAALTEPYRYWYGNAERTYGATGGSSSRVIVRVMQLDAVMGHPATAVYLTRKDEFANPKASFTHQVRELANLNIFSPGQPKRLHRSSVPEAVFSPVYTALNTLPGANLQLGLDAGQWQPPAAPRRLVTEPKLTLPDPQARTLQAQALLITKNPDAMLVLADGSALLVRSYPRALLHWAPDDGQEPRVIWTPTDTVIQWHMARDERGQSAYMVADGQVLHFDAAARRLARHPIVFDKPELLKNVDYFPDGKGVPLAYRHDVRNRRDTLSIWQPGAQPAADGAPWQYVLRLASLRQDVMRHSMRTNTQIKPVRWDGVQANQWIEDSDGLAELDSRTGRVLRAVRLPRRFGEVDPSDDTGMAQWTPPPFGSVKGGWIAVGFVLMDGKRRNPGLHVVDVASGKVRYSLTLPDQDSLKTAAGSPNGRLLALGTGANNKAIVVWNLENGRSLTLQADASGCKDLAQLQWSPSGERLWGRCSNGLLAWDIPATW
;
A
#
# COMPACT_ATOMS: atom_id res chain seq x y z
N MET A 1 -34.32 47.48 74.72
CA MET A 1 -35.08 46.52 75.56
C MET A 1 -34.32 45.20 75.62
N LYS A 2 -33.99 44.77 76.85
CA LYS A 2 -33.68 43.39 77.33
C LYS A 2 -32.60 42.58 76.60
N CYS A 3 -31.39 42.48 77.19
CA CYS A 3 -30.89 41.44 78.13
C CYS A 3 -30.19 40.29 77.37
N ALA A 4 -28.85 40.17 77.40
CA ALA A 4 -28.02 39.57 78.46
C ALA A 4 -28.33 38.06 78.63
N GLY A 5 -27.48 37.14 78.14
CA GLY A 5 -26.25 36.63 78.77
C GLY A 5 -26.39 35.09 78.83
N VAL A 6 -25.38 34.27 78.56
CA VAL A 6 -24.50 33.60 79.55
C VAL A 6 -23.39 32.91 78.71
N TRP A 7 -22.10 33.31 78.80
CA TRP A 7 -21.05 32.85 79.74
C TRP A 7 -20.57 31.40 79.41
N LYS A 8 -19.29 31.05 79.16
CA LYS A 8 -18.02 31.43 79.81
C LYS A 8 -16.79 30.79 79.12
N TYR A 9 -15.65 31.50 79.21
CA TYR A 9 -14.22 31.11 79.39
C TYR A 9 -13.63 29.86 78.70
N ALA A 10 -12.34 29.76 78.34
CA ALA A 10 -11.19 30.63 78.08
C ALA A 10 -9.97 29.68 78.17
N LEU A 11 -8.99 29.76 77.25
CA LEU A 11 -7.55 29.52 77.47
C LEU A 11 -6.87 29.59 76.08
N TRP A 12 -6.29 30.72 75.70
CA TRP A 12 -4.92 31.20 75.99
C TRP A 12 -3.82 30.58 75.10
N VAL A 13 -3.14 31.50 74.40
CA VAL A 13 -1.75 31.51 73.91
C VAL A 13 -1.44 31.01 72.51
N ALA A 14 -1.24 32.01 71.66
CA ALA A 14 -0.40 32.00 70.48
C ALA A 14 1.09 31.80 70.81
N ALA A 15 1.80 31.07 69.95
CA ALA A 15 2.97 31.57 69.20
C ALA A 15 3.87 30.38 68.83
N PHE A 16 4.09 30.18 67.53
CA PHE A 16 5.38 30.10 66.85
C PHE A 16 5.19 29.43 65.48
N GLY A 17 5.77 30.04 64.44
CA GLY A 17 6.10 29.33 63.20
C GLY A 17 5.31 29.72 61.96
N SER A 18 5.48 30.97 61.51
CA SER A 18 5.37 31.31 60.10
C SER A 18 6.53 30.68 59.30
N SER A 19 6.23 29.86 58.29
CA SER A 19 7.12 29.69 57.13
C SER A 19 6.45 28.89 56.00
N GLY A 20 6.33 29.50 54.82
CA GLY A 20 6.34 28.78 53.55
C GLY A 20 4.99 28.54 52.87
N LEU A 21 4.27 29.59 52.48
CA LEU A 21 3.39 29.48 51.32
C LEU A 21 4.28 29.45 50.07
N SER A 22 4.70 28.26 49.65
CA SER A 22 5.25 28.05 48.32
C SER A 22 4.15 28.36 47.31
N HIS A 23 4.35 29.39 46.48
CA HIS A 23 3.54 29.61 45.29
C HIS A 23 3.67 28.37 44.40
N ALA A 24 2.69 27.46 44.47
CA ALA A 24 2.62 26.34 43.55
C ALA A 24 2.49 26.91 42.13
N VAL A 25 3.47 26.61 41.28
CA VAL A 25 3.42 26.97 39.86
C VAL A 25 2.16 26.32 39.26
N SER A 26 1.30 27.13 38.65
CA SER A 26 0.08 26.63 38.02
C SER A 26 0.43 25.76 36.82
N LEU A 27 -0.12 24.54 36.78
CA LEU A 27 0.00 23.66 35.62
C LEU A 27 -0.69 24.25 34.39
N PRO A 28 -0.28 23.84 33.17
CA PRO A 28 -0.94 24.27 31.95
C PRO A 28 -2.43 23.85 31.92
N GLN A 29 -3.22 24.53 31.08
CA GLN A 29 -4.62 24.19 30.88
C GLN A 29 -4.79 22.70 30.52
N ASP A 30 -5.78 22.04 31.10
CA ASP A 30 -6.09 20.60 31.01
C ASP A 30 -5.13 19.64 31.74
N TRP A 31 -4.10 20.14 32.43
CA TRP A 31 -3.25 19.33 33.30
C TRP A 31 -3.67 19.51 34.77
N ALA A 32 -3.76 18.40 35.50
CA ALA A 32 -4.12 18.41 36.91
C ALA A 32 -3.44 17.27 37.66
N ILE A 33 -3.29 17.45 38.97
CA ILE A 33 -2.99 16.36 39.89
C ILE A 33 -4.32 15.79 40.37
N LEU A 34 -4.57 14.51 40.09
CA LEU A 34 -5.71 13.79 40.62
C LEU A 34 -5.34 13.11 41.94
N PRO A 35 -6.28 12.99 42.89
CA PRO A 35 -6.06 12.17 44.08
C PRO A 35 -5.77 10.71 43.68
N GLY A 36 -5.08 10.00 44.59
CA GLY A 36 -4.78 8.58 44.42
C GLY A 36 -6.05 7.76 44.12
N PRO A 37 -5.94 6.67 43.34
CA PRO A 37 -7.10 5.83 43.05
C PRO A 37 -7.69 5.23 44.33
N ASP A 38 -9.02 5.23 44.45
CA ASP A 38 -9.73 4.55 45.55
C ASP A 38 -9.37 3.06 45.57
N GLU A 39 -9.27 2.45 46.76
CA GLU A 39 -8.97 1.02 46.96
C GLU A 39 -9.86 0.06 46.12
N THR A 40 -11.05 0.51 45.74
CA THR A 40 -12.02 -0.23 44.94
C THR A 40 -11.66 -0.33 43.46
N VAL A 41 -10.84 0.59 42.93
CA VAL A 41 -10.47 0.67 41.50
C VAL A 41 -9.29 -0.25 41.18
N GLU A 42 -8.35 -0.44 42.11
CA GLU A 42 -7.14 -1.26 41.92
C GLU A 42 -6.89 -2.19 43.12
N GLN A 43 -7.75 -3.20 43.28
CA GLN A 43 -7.58 -4.23 44.31
C GLN A 43 -6.18 -4.84 44.25
N GLY A 44 -5.45 -4.78 45.37
CA GLY A 44 -4.10 -5.36 45.53
C GLY A 44 -2.95 -4.36 45.46
N LEU A 45 -3.19 -3.10 45.08
CA LEU A 45 -2.18 -2.05 45.16
C LEU A 45 -1.98 -1.60 46.63
N PRO A 46 -0.75 -1.64 47.19
CA PRO A 46 -0.48 -1.13 48.53
C PRO A 46 -0.90 0.33 48.72
N ALA A 47 -1.49 0.68 49.86
CA ALA A 47 -1.87 2.05 50.20
C ALA A 47 -0.71 3.05 50.09
N ALA A 48 0.53 2.60 50.35
CA ALA A 48 1.74 3.41 50.21
C ALA A 48 2.05 3.83 48.75
N LEU A 49 1.41 3.19 47.75
CA LEU A 49 1.55 3.49 46.32
C LEU A 49 0.33 4.25 45.75
N GLN A 50 -0.72 4.46 46.55
CA GLN A 50 -1.91 5.24 46.21
C GLN A 50 -1.63 6.74 46.42
N SER A 51 -0.72 7.30 45.64
CA SER A 51 -0.33 8.71 45.69
C SER A 51 -1.14 9.55 44.71
N PRO A 52 -1.26 10.88 44.92
CA PRO A 52 -1.73 11.79 43.88
C PRO A 52 -0.87 11.68 42.61
N GLU A 53 -1.51 11.77 41.46
CA GLU A 53 -0.90 11.47 40.16
C GLU A 53 -1.24 12.50 39.11
N LEU A 54 -0.30 12.70 38.19
CA LEU A 54 -0.47 13.60 37.07
C LEU A 54 -1.49 13.04 36.08
N ALA A 55 -2.40 13.90 35.65
CA ALA A 55 -3.42 13.60 34.67
C ALA A 55 -3.54 14.72 33.63
N LYS A 56 -3.98 14.33 32.43
CA LYS A 56 -4.35 15.26 31.36
C LYS A 56 -5.81 14.99 30.98
N SER A 57 -6.64 16.04 30.98
CA SER A 57 -8.08 15.96 30.68
C SER A 57 -8.82 14.89 31.51
N GLY A 58 -8.41 14.71 32.77
CA GLY A 58 -9.00 13.73 33.69
C GLY A 58 -8.48 12.28 33.54
N GLN A 59 -7.58 12.01 32.59
CA GLN A 59 -6.93 10.70 32.43
C GLN A 59 -5.55 10.68 33.07
N ARG A 60 -5.31 9.71 33.99
CA ARG A 60 -4.00 9.51 34.64
C ARG A 60 -2.95 9.07 33.63
N LEU A 61 -1.73 9.60 33.78
CA LEU A 61 -0.64 9.35 32.84
C LEU A 61 0.30 8.26 33.34
N ALA A 62 0.75 7.40 32.43
CA ALA A 62 1.76 6.38 32.68
C ALA A 62 3.18 6.97 32.75
N GLU A 63 3.41 8.02 31.97
CA GLU A 63 4.69 8.71 31.82
C GLU A 63 4.45 10.16 31.39
N VAL A 64 5.48 10.98 31.53
CA VAL A 64 5.48 12.37 31.07
C VAL A 64 6.85 12.75 30.52
N GLU A 65 6.85 13.53 29.45
CA GLU A 65 8.03 14.18 28.92
C GLU A 65 7.95 15.69 29.10
N MET A 66 9.09 16.27 29.47
CA MET A 66 9.25 17.71 29.67
C MET A 66 10.36 18.21 28.77
N LEU A 67 10.05 19.13 27.86
CA LEU A 67 11.03 19.77 27.00
C LEU A 67 11.39 21.15 27.56
N VAL A 68 12.68 21.38 27.76
CA VAL A 68 13.24 22.64 28.26
C VAL A 68 14.16 23.24 27.19
N ALA A 69 13.95 24.50 26.82
CA ALA A 69 14.76 25.22 25.84
C ALA A 69 16.09 25.74 26.45
N LEU A 70 16.77 24.89 27.22
CA LEU A 70 18.05 25.20 27.86
C LEU A 70 19.05 24.05 27.67
N PRO A 71 20.37 24.33 27.72
CA PRO A 71 21.41 23.32 27.59
C PRO A 71 21.36 22.26 28.71
N TYR A 72 21.71 21.03 28.38
CA TYR A 72 21.77 19.88 29.30
C TYR A 72 22.54 20.18 30.59
N ALA A 73 23.67 20.89 30.49
CA ALA A 73 24.51 21.23 31.64
C ALA A 73 23.85 22.18 32.65
N GLN A 74 22.84 22.96 32.22
CA GLN A 74 22.08 23.84 33.10
C GLN A 74 20.87 23.11 33.71
N VAL A 75 20.26 22.20 32.96
CA VAL A 75 19.05 21.48 33.38
C VAL A 75 19.36 20.33 34.33
N LEU A 76 20.40 19.53 34.06
CA LEU A 76 20.70 18.33 34.84
C LEU A 76 20.87 18.59 36.36
N PRO A 77 21.69 19.56 36.82
CA PRO A 77 21.90 19.77 38.25
C PRO A 77 20.61 20.13 38.99
N VAL A 78 19.69 20.83 38.30
CA VAL A 78 18.40 21.27 38.84
C VAL A 78 17.46 20.07 39.01
N VAL A 79 17.42 19.17 38.03
CA VAL A 79 16.62 17.93 38.11
C VAL A 79 17.14 17.02 39.21
N VAL A 80 18.46 16.79 39.29
CA VAL A 80 19.07 15.95 40.33
C VAL A 80 18.80 16.54 41.72
N SER A 81 18.96 17.85 41.90
CA SER A 81 18.67 18.51 43.17
C SER A 81 17.19 18.44 43.56
N ALA A 82 16.27 18.53 42.60
CA ALA A 82 14.83 18.43 42.86
C ALA A 82 14.41 17.01 43.30
N LEU A 83 15.13 15.98 42.83
CA LEU A 83 14.86 14.58 43.15
C LEU A 83 15.49 14.10 44.45
N ALA A 84 16.27 14.93 45.15
CA ALA A 84 16.86 14.57 46.45
C ALA A 84 15.80 14.12 47.48
N ALA A 85 14.57 14.63 47.38
CA ALA A 85 13.44 14.23 48.23
C ALA A 85 12.93 12.79 47.95
N VAL A 86 13.22 12.23 46.78
CA VAL A 86 12.82 10.87 46.37
C VAL A 86 13.78 9.82 46.96
N GLY A 87 14.89 10.22 47.57
CA GLY A 87 15.89 9.33 48.17
C GLY A 87 17.08 9.04 47.25
N PRO A 88 18.00 8.15 47.64
CA PRO A 88 19.19 7.85 46.85
C PRO A 88 18.79 7.22 45.51
N LEU A 89 19.30 7.78 44.42
CA LEU A 89 19.12 7.28 43.07
C LEU A 89 20.36 6.49 42.65
N GLU A 90 20.15 5.37 41.97
CA GLU A 90 21.18 4.73 41.16
C GLU A 90 21.33 5.51 39.86
N GLU A 91 22.48 6.17 39.71
CA GLU A 91 22.74 7.10 38.63
C GLU A 91 23.69 6.51 37.59
N GLN A 92 23.37 6.72 36.32
CA GLN A 92 24.23 6.44 35.19
C GLN A 92 24.29 7.69 34.31
N THR A 93 25.49 8.22 34.12
CA THR A 93 25.75 9.30 33.16
C THR A 93 26.54 8.73 31.99
N GLY A 94 26.19 9.12 30.77
CA GLY A 94 26.86 8.61 29.58
C GLY A 94 26.76 9.52 28.37
N VAL A 95 27.45 9.09 27.33
CA VAL A 95 27.40 9.67 25.99
C VAL A 95 27.04 8.55 25.03
N SER A 96 26.00 8.76 24.23
CA SER A 96 25.54 7.81 23.22
C SER A 96 25.49 8.48 21.84
N PRO A 97 25.70 7.75 20.75
CA PRO A 97 25.47 8.28 19.40
C PRO A 97 23.97 8.46 19.13
N LEU A 98 23.60 9.41 18.26
CA LEU A 98 22.20 9.64 17.86
C LEU A 98 21.52 8.37 17.31
N SER A 99 22.27 7.39 16.81
CA SER A 99 21.73 6.10 16.37
C SER A 99 21.04 5.29 17.48
N GLU A 100 21.33 5.57 18.76
CA GLU A 100 20.78 4.91 19.95
C GLU A 100 19.68 5.72 20.64
N LEU A 101 19.22 6.81 20.02
CA LEU A 101 18.02 7.51 20.48
C LEU A 101 16.84 6.54 20.54
N ASP A 102 15.91 6.77 21.47
CA ASP A 102 14.64 6.07 21.44
C ASP A 102 13.83 6.45 20.19
N GLU A 103 12.90 5.57 19.80
CA GLU A 103 12.10 5.71 18.58
C GLU A 103 11.35 7.05 18.52
N GLY A 104 10.81 7.52 19.65
CA GLY A 104 10.07 8.77 19.74
C GLY A 104 10.93 9.99 19.40
N TRP A 105 12.04 10.19 20.11
CA TRP A 105 12.96 11.29 19.83
C TRP A 105 13.70 11.15 18.50
N GLY A 106 13.93 9.92 18.05
CA GLY A 106 14.46 9.62 16.71
C GLY A 106 13.53 10.06 15.57
N ASP A 107 12.22 9.85 15.71
CA ASP A 107 11.25 10.33 14.72
C ASP A 107 11.15 11.86 14.73
N VAL A 108 11.26 12.52 15.89
CA VAL A 108 11.35 13.98 15.99
C VAL A 108 12.59 14.50 15.26
N LEU A 109 13.74 13.83 15.43
CA LEU A 109 14.98 14.16 14.73
C LEU A 109 14.76 14.10 13.21
N PHE A 110 14.21 13.00 12.69
CA PHE A 110 13.96 12.85 11.25
C PHE A 110 12.96 13.88 10.71
N ALA A 111 11.92 14.21 11.48
CA ALA A 111 10.94 15.20 11.08
C ALA A 111 11.51 16.64 11.05
N ARG A 112 12.42 16.98 11.96
CA ARG A 112 13.03 18.32 12.07
C ARG A 112 14.29 18.51 11.22
N ARG A 113 14.99 17.41 10.88
CA ARG A 113 16.26 17.42 10.14
C ARG A 113 16.16 16.64 8.83
N PRO A 114 15.38 17.15 7.84
CA PRO A 114 15.27 16.50 6.54
C PRO A 114 16.61 16.45 5.79
N ASP A 115 17.56 17.33 6.13
CA ASP A 115 18.94 17.29 5.63
C ASP A 115 19.68 16.01 6.05
N LEU A 116 19.52 15.58 7.31
CA LEU A 116 20.11 14.33 7.81
C LEU A 116 19.48 13.12 7.14
N VAL A 117 18.16 13.13 6.97
CA VAL A 117 17.43 12.07 6.25
C VAL A 117 17.93 11.96 4.81
N HIS A 118 18.04 13.08 4.09
CA HIS A 118 18.56 13.11 2.73
C HIS A 118 19.99 12.56 2.64
N GLN A 119 20.89 12.96 3.55
CA GLN A 119 22.27 12.45 3.59
C GLN A 119 22.31 10.95 3.87
N LEU A 120 21.47 10.47 4.80
CA LEU A 120 21.40 9.07 5.16
C LEU A 120 20.97 8.22 3.96
N VAL A 121 19.84 8.57 3.34
CA VAL A 121 19.29 7.88 2.16
C VAL A 121 20.27 7.96 0.98
N SER A 122 20.94 9.09 0.78
CA SER A 122 21.96 9.24 -0.25
C SER A 122 23.18 8.34 -0.02
N LYS A 123 23.52 8.03 1.23
CA LYS A 123 24.63 7.13 1.55
C LYS A 123 24.23 5.65 1.46
N THR A 124 23.01 5.31 1.89
CA THR A 124 22.55 3.93 2.03
C THR A 124 21.86 3.39 0.79
N ASP A 125 21.00 4.18 0.14
CA ASP A 125 20.08 3.69 -0.89
C ASP A 125 20.49 4.11 -2.30
N LEU A 126 21.10 5.29 -2.49
CA LEU A 126 21.59 5.72 -3.80
C LEU A 126 22.57 4.73 -4.45
N PRO A 127 23.58 4.16 -3.76
CA PRO A 127 24.49 3.19 -4.39
C PRO A 127 23.76 1.94 -4.91
N ARG A 128 22.75 1.48 -4.17
CA ARG A 128 21.89 0.37 -4.58
C ARG A 128 21.06 0.74 -5.81
N LEU A 129 20.40 1.91 -5.81
CA LEU A 129 19.62 2.37 -6.97
C LEU A 129 20.49 2.56 -8.21
N GLN A 130 21.70 3.10 -8.06
CA GLN A 130 22.68 3.20 -9.15
C GLN A 130 23.11 1.82 -9.65
N GLN A 131 23.27 0.84 -8.75
CA GLN A 131 23.53 -0.54 -9.17
C GLN A 131 22.36 -1.11 -9.97
N ASP A 132 21.12 -0.91 -9.52
CA ASP A 132 19.93 -1.37 -10.24
C ASP A 132 19.79 -0.71 -11.62
N VAL A 133 20.24 0.55 -11.80
CA VAL A 133 20.35 1.19 -13.13
C VAL A 133 21.46 0.55 -13.97
N ARG A 134 22.64 0.28 -13.40
CA ARG A 134 23.74 -0.41 -14.11
C ARG A 134 23.36 -1.83 -14.53
N ASP A 135 22.57 -2.51 -13.73
CA ASP A 135 22.02 -3.84 -14.04
C ASP A 135 20.88 -3.77 -15.07
N GLY A 136 20.31 -2.58 -15.31
CA GLY A 136 19.21 -2.35 -16.24
C GLY A 136 17.83 -2.68 -15.65
N ALA A 137 17.71 -2.79 -14.32
CA ALA A 137 16.44 -2.97 -13.62
C ALA A 137 15.65 -1.66 -13.46
N LEU A 138 16.33 -0.51 -13.49
CA LEU A 138 15.76 0.83 -13.37
C LEU A 138 16.24 1.74 -14.51
N ALA A 139 15.42 2.71 -14.89
CA ALA A 139 15.88 3.87 -15.64
C ALA A 139 16.50 4.92 -14.71
N GLU A 140 17.51 5.64 -15.17
CA GLU A 140 18.19 6.69 -14.40
C GLU A 140 17.23 7.79 -13.93
N ALA A 141 16.26 8.13 -14.78
CA ALA A 141 15.22 9.12 -14.47
C ALA A 141 14.33 8.75 -13.26
N GLU A 142 14.32 7.49 -12.81
CA GLU A 142 13.55 7.06 -11.64
C GLU A 142 14.23 7.37 -10.31
N ILE A 143 15.56 7.56 -10.29
CA ILE A 143 16.33 7.72 -9.05
C ILE A 143 15.79 8.86 -8.17
N PRO A 144 15.57 10.09 -8.68
CA PRO A 144 15.11 11.19 -7.84
C PRO A 144 13.75 10.91 -7.19
N GLY A 145 12.83 10.29 -7.94
CA GLY A 145 11.50 9.94 -7.43
C GLY A 145 11.55 8.85 -6.36
N ARG A 146 12.41 7.83 -6.53
CA ARG A 146 12.60 6.76 -5.56
C ARG A 146 13.26 7.24 -4.28
N LEU A 147 14.33 8.04 -4.38
CA LEU A 147 14.99 8.63 -3.20
C LEU A 147 14.01 9.47 -2.39
N ALA A 148 13.27 10.36 -3.06
CA ALA A 148 12.29 11.20 -2.39
C ALA A 148 11.17 10.37 -1.73
N SER A 149 10.80 9.21 -2.29
CA SER A 149 9.86 8.27 -1.66
C SER A 149 10.44 7.65 -0.38
N ILE A 150 11.69 7.16 -0.46
CA ILE A 150 12.40 6.58 0.69
C ILE A 150 12.57 7.60 1.81
N GLU A 151 13.01 8.83 1.51
CA GLU A 151 13.18 9.91 2.49
C GLU A 151 11.91 10.20 3.30
N ARG A 152 10.75 10.15 2.64
CA ARG A 152 9.45 10.43 3.30
C ARG A 152 8.92 9.25 4.12
N THR A 153 9.21 8.03 3.68
CA THR A 153 8.72 6.80 4.34
C THR A 153 9.69 6.27 5.37
N LEU A 154 10.91 6.80 5.43
CA LEU A 154 11.89 6.44 6.43
C LEU A 154 11.33 6.68 7.83
N ARG A 155 11.53 5.68 8.69
CA ARG A 155 11.24 5.74 10.13
C ARG A 155 12.52 5.54 10.88
N PHE A 156 12.64 6.20 12.03
CA PHE A 156 13.81 5.99 12.87
C PHE A 156 13.76 4.59 13.48
N GLN A 157 14.87 3.88 13.41
CA GLN A 157 15.01 2.57 14.03
C GLN A 157 16.30 2.56 14.85
N PRO A 158 16.22 2.52 16.18
CA PRO A 158 17.41 2.53 17.04
C PRO A 158 18.35 1.36 16.70
N GLY A 159 19.65 1.63 16.61
CA GLY A 159 20.69 0.61 16.36
C GLY A 159 20.63 -0.08 14.99
N SER A 160 19.76 0.35 14.07
CA SER A 160 19.67 -0.24 12.73
C SER A 160 20.92 0.05 11.89
N ALA A 161 21.20 -0.81 10.91
CA ALA A 161 22.30 -0.58 9.97
C ALA A 161 22.17 0.76 9.21
N ARG A 162 20.93 1.25 9.02
CA ARG A 162 20.66 2.55 8.39
C ARG A 162 21.01 3.69 9.34
N THR A 163 20.56 3.66 10.60
CA THR A 163 20.82 4.73 11.58
C THR A 163 22.24 4.71 12.13
N ALA A 164 23.00 3.63 11.97
CA ALA A 164 24.40 3.51 12.41
C ALA A 164 25.35 4.60 11.89
N ALA A 165 24.98 5.30 10.80
CA ALA A 165 25.75 6.44 10.31
C ALA A 165 25.61 7.70 11.18
N LEU A 166 24.61 7.77 12.07
CA LEU A 166 24.33 8.89 12.97
C LEU A 166 25.23 8.82 14.22
N THR A 167 26.49 9.20 14.04
CA THR A 167 27.56 9.10 15.06
C THR A 167 27.67 10.31 15.98
N GLU A 168 26.91 11.38 15.72
CA GLU A 168 26.92 12.58 16.56
C GLU A 168 26.54 12.20 18.00
N PRO A 169 27.33 12.58 19.02
CA PRO A 169 27.08 12.20 20.39
C PRO A 169 26.02 13.08 21.05
N TYR A 170 25.16 12.48 21.85
CA TYR A 170 24.30 13.18 22.80
C TYR A 170 24.58 12.69 24.22
N ARG A 171 24.43 13.58 25.20
CA ARG A 171 24.59 13.26 26.62
C ARG A 171 23.27 12.81 27.22
N TYR A 172 23.34 11.85 28.11
CA TYR A 172 22.20 11.43 28.90
C TYR A 172 22.60 11.18 30.35
N TRP A 173 21.62 11.36 31.22
CA TRP A 173 21.65 10.89 32.60
C TRP A 173 20.41 10.05 32.84
N TYR A 174 20.60 8.95 33.54
CA TYR A 174 19.55 8.03 33.94
C TYR A 174 19.64 7.85 35.45
N GLY A 175 18.57 8.16 36.15
CA GLY A 175 18.43 7.93 37.58
C GLY A 175 17.27 6.99 37.84
N ASN A 176 17.49 5.98 38.68
CA ASN A 176 16.40 5.11 39.11
C ASN A 176 16.45 4.84 40.62
N ALA A 177 15.29 4.69 41.24
CA ALA A 177 15.17 4.29 42.64
C ALA A 177 14.11 3.21 42.75
N GLU A 178 14.52 2.02 43.22
CA GLU A 178 13.62 0.91 43.49
C GLU A 178 13.35 0.78 44.99
N ARG A 179 12.08 0.60 45.34
CA ARG A 179 11.61 0.39 46.71
C ARG A 179 10.68 -0.81 46.75
N THR A 180 10.86 -1.69 47.73
CA THR A 180 10.01 -2.85 47.96
C THR A 180 9.04 -2.59 49.12
N TYR A 181 7.81 -3.08 49.01
CA TYR A 181 6.71 -2.86 49.94
C TYR A 181 6.10 -4.20 50.42
N GLY A 182 5.66 -4.21 51.67
CA GLY A 182 5.08 -5.38 52.34
C GLY A 182 6.10 -6.21 53.14
N ALA A 183 5.63 -6.94 54.17
CA ALA A 183 6.49 -7.68 55.11
C ALA A 183 7.36 -8.78 54.46
N THR A 184 7.01 -9.22 53.25
CA THR A 184 7.74 -10.22 52.45
C THR A 184 8.30 -9.67 51.13
N GLY A 185 8.24 -8.35 50.89
CA GLY A 185 8.68 -7.74 49.62
C GLY A 185 7.81 -8.10 48.41
N GLY A 186 6.51 -8.33 48.64
CA GLY A 186 5.56 -8.80 47.61
C GLY A 186 5.19 -7.78 46.53
N SER A 187 5.52 -6.50 46.72
CA SER A 187 5.32 -5.43 45.74
C SER A 187 6.60 -4.58 45.61
N SER A 188 6.90 -4.08 44.43
CA SER A 188 8.00 -3.14 44.19
C SER A 188 7.53 -1.92 43.41
N SER A 189 8.23 -0.81 43.61
CA SER A 189 8.02 0.43 42.88
C SER A 189 9.36 0.97 42.43
N ARG A 190 9.48 1.28 41.15
CA ARG A 190 10.69 1.80 40.55
C ARG A 190 10.40 3.14 39.89
N VAL A 191 10.93 4.21 40.48
CA VAL A 191 10.95 5.54 39.87
C VAL A 191 12.08 5.58 38.85
N ILE A 192 11.77 6.06 37.65
CA ILE A 192 12.72 6.18 36.54
C ILE A 192 12.70 7.63 36.07
N VAL A 193 13.88 8.23 36.02
CA VAL A 193 14.09 9.56 35.46
C VAL A 193 15.18 9.48 34.40
N ARG A 194 14.91 10.09 33.24
CA ARG A 194 15.92 10.23 32.18
C ARG A 194 16.03 11.70 31.82
N VAL A 195 17.25 12.22 31.77
CA VAL A 195 17.56 13.56 31.26
C VAL A 195 18.42 13.39 30.03
N MET A 196 18.02 14.00 28.92
CA MET A 196 18.65 13.79 27.62
C MET A 196 18.89 15.11 26.90
N GLN A 197 20.10 15.28 26.36
CA GLN A 197 20.45 16.41 25.51
C GLN A 197 19.78 16.24 24.14
N LEU A 198 19.10 17.29 23.67
CA LEU A 198 18.33 17.30 22.42
C LEU A 198 18.80 18.36 21.42
N ASP A 199 19.97 18.96 21.63
CA ASP A 199 20.48 20.05 20.79
C ASP A 199 20.48 19.69 19.29
N ALA A 200 20.95 18.49 18.94
CA ALA A 200 20.98 18.01 17.55
C ALA A 200 19.59 17.71 16.96
N VAL A 201 18.65 17.30 17.82
CA VAL A 201 17.26 16.97 17.46
C VAL A 201 16.45 18.24 17.20
N MET A 202 16.61 19.24 18.07
CA MET A 202 15.85 20.48 18.03
C MET A 202 16.51 21.57 17.16
N GLY A 203 17.81 21.45 16.89
CA GLY A 203 18.59 22.44 16.15
C GLY A 203 18.96 23.69 16.97
N HIS A 204 18.65 23.68 18.26
CA HIS A 204 18.95 24.72 19.25
C HIS A 204 19.12 24.06 20.62
N PRO A 205 19.75 24.73 21.61
CA PRO A 205 19.90 24.16 22.95
C PRO A 205 18.56 23.69 23.52
N ALA A 206 18.47 22.41 23.87
CA ALA A 206 17.27 21.79 24.38
C ALA A 206 17.59 20.55 25.21
N THR A 207 16.78 20.30 26.24
CA THR A 207 16.91 19.13 27.11
C THR A 207 15.54 18.52 27.37
N ALA A 208 15.42 17.20 27.20
CA ALA A 208 14.25 16.45 27.60
C ALA A 208 14.44 15.84 28.99
N VAL A 209 13.37 15.85 29.79
CA VAL A 209 13.28 15.17 31.07
C VAL A 209 12.06 14.25 31.04
N TYR A 210 12.31 12.96 31.14
CA TYR A 210 11.31 11.91 31.18
C TYR A 210 11.13 11.41 32.60
N LEU A 211 9.88 11.22 33.02
CA LEU A 211 9.53 10.72 34.35
C LEU A 211 8.47 9.61 34.25
N THR A 212 8.71 8.51 34.96
CA THR A 212 7.71 7.47 35.19
C THR A 212 7.98 6.74 36.51
N ARG A 213 6.95 6.13 37.09
CA ARG A 213 7.06 5.14 38.15
C ARG A 213 6.41 3.85 37.69
N LYS A 214 7.17 2.76 37.72
CA LYS A 214 6.70 1.41 37.40
C LYS A 214 6.48 0.64 38.70
N ASP A 215 5.23 0.26 38.94
CA ASP A 215 4.79 -0.48 40.11
C ASP A 215 4.49 -1.93 39.72
N GLU A 216 4.96 -2.88 40.53
CA GLU A 216 4.68 -4.30 40.41
C GLU A 216 4.10 -4.80 41.73
N PHE A 217 2.94 -5.44 41.68
CA PHE A 217 2.22 -5.87 42.89
C PHE A 217 1.47 -7.17 42.69
N ALA A 218 1.16 -7.86 43.79
CA ALA A 218 0.47 -9.15 43.74
C ALA A 218 -0.95 -9.02 43.13
N ASN A 219 -1.32 -9.96 42.26
CA ASN A 219 -2.69 -10.03 41.76
C ASN A 219 -3.59 -10.74 42.80
N PRO A 220 -4.54 -10.04 43.44
CA PRO A 220 -5.41 -10.67 44.45
C PRO A 220 -6.34 -11.75 43.86
N LYS A 221 -6.61 -11.70 42.54
CA LYS A 221 -7.42 -12.68 41.83
C LYS A 221 -6.65 -13.94 41.43
N ALA A 222 -5.33 -13.96 41.60
CA ALA A 222 -4.48 -15.11 41.26
C ALA A 222 -4.34 -16.13 42.42
N SER A 223 -5.11 -15.99 43.50
CA SER A 223 -5.04 -16.93 44.64
C SER A 223 -5.58 -18.32 44.28
N PHE A 224 -5.02 -19.35 44.95
CA PHE A 224 -5.35 -20.79 44.74
C PHE A 224 -6.86 -21.07 44.81
N THR A 225 -7.61 -20.34 45.64
CA THR A 225 -9.07 -20.50 45.80
C THR A 225 -9.87 -20.06 44.58
N HIS A 226 -9.35 -19.12 43.77
CA HIS A 226 -10.02 -18.68 42.54
C HIS A 226 -9.76 -19.62 41.35
N GLN A 227 -8.55 -20.21 41.28
CA GLN A 227 -8.22 -21.25 40.31
C GLN A 227 -9.05 -22.53 40.51
N VAL A 228 -9.30 -22.93 41.77
CA VAL A 228 -10.20 -24.04 42.09
C VAL A 228 -11.66 -23.76 41.66
N ARG A 229 -12.09 -22.49 41.70
CA ARG A 229 -13.42 -22.05 41.23
C ARG A 229 -13.54 -22.04 39.70
N GLU A 230 -12.49 -21.67 38.97
CA GLU A 230 -12.47 -21.77 37.49
C GLU A 230 -12.40 -23.23 37.01
N LEU A 231 -11.64 -24.08 37.70
CA LEU A 231 -11.60 -25.53 37.46
C LEU A 231 -12.98 -26.19 37.69
N ALA A 232 -13.74 -25.73 38.70
CA ALA A 232 -15.12 -26.18 38.93
C ALA A 232 -16.12 -25.71 37.86
N ASN A 233 -15.82 -24.63 37.14
CA ASN A 233 -16.65 -24.09 36.06
C ASN A 233 -16.22 -24.57 34.66
N LEU A 234 -15.40 -25.63 34.57
CA LEU A 234 -15.01 -26.32 33.31
C LEU A 234 -14.40 -25.42 32.22
N ASN A 235 -13.78 -24.30 32.58
CA ASN A 235 -13.19 -23.39 31.60
C ASN A 235 -11.67 -23.63 31.44
N ILE A 236 -11.33 -24.81 30.92
CA ILE A 236 -9.98 -25.40 30.94
C ILE A 236 -9.02 -24.88 29.84
N PHE A 237 -9.47 -23.95 28.99
CA PHE A 237 -8.67 -23.41 27.88
C PHE A 237 -8.35 -21.92 28.00
N SER A 238 -8.71 -21.28 29.11
CA SER A 238 -8.34 -19.89 29.37
C SER A 238 -6.94 -19.81 29.98
N PRO A 239 -6.03 -18.95 29.45
CA PRO A 239 -4.74 -18.71 30.09
C PRO A 239 -4.98 -18.18 31.51
N GLY A 240 -4.40 -18.83 32.52
CA GLY A 240 -4.59 -18.47 33.92
C GLY A 240 -4.17 -17.02 34.21
N GLN A 241 -4.88 -16.36 35.13
CA GLN A 241 -4.61 -14.96 35.52
C GLN A 241 -3.14 -14.77 35.97
N PRO A 242 -2.47 -13.66 35.60
CA PRO A 242 -1.08 -13.43 35.95
C PRO A 242 -0.92 -13.27 37.47
N LYS A 243 0.15 -13.84 38.03
CA LYS A 243 0.42 -13.80 39.48
C LYS A 243 0.73 -12.39 40.01
N ARG A 244 1.19 -11.50 39.13
CA ARG A 244 1.55 -10.12 39.43
C ARG A 244 0.91 -9.18 38.42
N LEU A 245 0.59 -7.98 38.87
CA LEU A 245 0.07 -6.87 38.07
C LEU A 245 1.17 -5.82 37.95
N HIS A 246 1.17 -5.12 36.81
CA HIS A 246 2.10 -4.02 36.54
C HIS A 246 1.31 -2.75 36.25
N ARG A 247 1.80 -1.63 36.76
CA ARG A 247 1.23 -0.31 36.52
C ARG A 247 2.34 0.70 36.27
N SER A 248 2.10 1.64 35.37
CA SER A 248 2.96 2.82 35.20
C SER A 248 2.16 4.06 35.58
N SER A 249 2.79 5.00 36.28
CA SER A 249 2.16 6.24 36.74
C SER A 249 3.17 7.37 36.86
N VAL A 250 2.69 8.61 36.95
CA VAL A 250 3.52 9.79 37.25
C VAL A 250 3.08 10.39 38.59
N PRO A 251 3.76 10.08 39.71
CA PRO A 251 3.39 10.57 41.02
C PRO A 251 3.70 12.05 41.20
N GLU A 252 2.82 12.78 41.90
CA GLU A 252 3.03 14.20 42.24
C GLU A 252 4.36 14.41 42.98
N ALA A 253 4.71 13.51 43.90
CA ALA A 253 5.92 13.60 44.71
C ALA A 253 7.22 13.57 43.88
N VAL A 254 7.19 13.03 42.66
CA VAL A 254 8.33 13.02 41.73
C VAL A 254 8.21 14.16 40.74
N PHE A 255 7.00 14.42 40.22
CA PHE A 255 6.76 15.40 39.19
C PHE A 255 6.83 16.85 39.68
N SER A 256 6.10 17.21 40.74
CA SER A 256 5.95 18.60 41.18
C SER A 256 7.27 19.27 41.58
N PRO A 257 8.21 18.60 42.30
CA PRO A 257 9.51 19.20 42.60
C PRO A 257 10.32 19.51 41.33
N VAL A 258 10.36 18.58 40.38
CA VAL A 258 11.09 18.74 39.12
C VAL A 258 10.46 19.83 38.27
N TYR A 259 9.13 19.80 38.08
CA TYR A 259 8.40 20.78 37.29
C TYR A 259 8.58 22.20 37.85
N THR A 260 8.46 22.37 39.17
CA THR A 260 8.63 23.66 39.83
C THR A 260 10.07 24.17 39.67
N ALA A 261 11.06 23.31 39.85
CA ALA A 261 12.47 23.68 39.73
C ALA A 261 12.87 24.06 38.29
N LEU A 262 12.29 23.38 37.29
CA LEU A 262 12.53 23.72 35.88
C LEU A 262 11.83 25.01 35.48
N ASN A 263 10.63 25.28 36.00
CA ASN A 263 9.87 26.48 35.66
C ASN A 263 10.43 27.77 36.27
N THR A 264 11.24 27.68 37.33
CA THR A 264 11.92 28.85 37.93
C THR A 264 13.20 29.23 37.18
N LEU A 265 13.68 28.40 36.26
CA LEU A 265 14.88 28.72 35.47
C LEU A 265 14.59 29.84 34.45
N PRO A 266 15.45 30.87 34.37
CA PRO A 266 15.26 31.97 33.44
C PRO A 266 15.39 31.47 32.00
N GLY A 267 14.36 31.72 31.18
CA GLY A 267 14.35 31.32 29.77
C GLY A 267 14.05 29.84 29.51
N ALA A 268 13.61 29.07 30.52
CA ALA A 268 13.35 27.64 30.41
C ALA A 268 12.38 27.23 29.28
N ASN A 269 11.36 28.06 29.00
CA ASN A 269 10.27 27.78 28.06
C ASN A 269 9.81 26.30 28.13
N LEU A 270 9.41 25.89 29.34
CA LEU A 270 9.08 24.51 29.67
C LEU A 270 7.77 24.08 29.00
N GLN A 271 7.79 22.95 28.30
CA GLN A 271 6.62 22.35 27.67
C GLN A 271 6.39 20.93 28.20
N LEU A 272 5.14 20.59 28.46
CA LEU A 272 4.73 19.24 28.86
C LEU A 272 4.19 18.47 27.65
N GLY A 273 4.64 17.24 27.49
CA GLY A 273 4.19 16.29 26.48
C GLY A 273 3.81 14.95 27.09
N LEU A 274 2.89 14.25 26.43
CA LEU A 274 2.58 12.86 26.76
C LEU A 274 3.73 11.93 26.33
N ASP A 275 4.32 12.24 25.18
CA ASP A 275 5.43 11.53 24.55
C ASP A 275 6.20 12.49 23.63
N ALA A 276 7.33 12.01 23.10
CA ALA A 276 8.20 12.76 22.20
C ALA A 276 7.49 13.22 20.91
N GLY A 277 6.49 12.45 20.45
CA GLY A 277 5.74 12.71 19.23
C GLY A 277 5.04 14.06 19.21
N GLN A 278 4.72 14.63 20.37
CA GLN A 278 4.11 15.97 20.49
C GLN A 278 5.01 17.08 19.92
N TRP A 279 6.33 16.89 19.90
CA TRP A 279 7.28 17.88 19.36
C TRP A 279 7.65 17.65 17.90
N GLN A 280 7.03 16.69 17.22
CA GLN A 280 7.14 16.57 15.77
C GLN A 280 6.49 17.81 15.12
N PRO A 281 7.18 18.48 14.17
CA PRO A 281 6.55 19.52 13.40
C PRO A 281 5.32 18.95 12.68
N PRO A 282 4.25 19.75 12.47
CA PRO A 282 3.11 19.29 11.71
C PRO A 282 3.60 18.76 10.35
N ALA A 283 3.22 17.53 10.03
CA ALA A 283 3.64 16.89 8.79
C ALA A 283 3.30 17.82 7.62
N ALA A 284 4.31 18.27 6.88
CA ALA A 284 4.07 19.09 5.70
C ALA A 284 3.18 18.28 4.75
N PRO A 285 1.98 18.75 4.37
CA PRO A 285 1.09 18.03 3.48
C PRO A 285 1.69 18.06 2.07
N ARG A 286 2.61 17.14 1.80
CA ARG A 286 3.13 16.88 0.46
C ARG A 286 2.43 15.64 -0.05
N ARG A 287 1.42 15.84 -0.90
CA ARG A 287 0.71 14.74 -1.56
C ARG A 287 1.74 13.94 -2.37
N LEU A 288 1.99 12.70 -1.96
CA LEU A 288 2.72 11.71 -2.76
C LEU A 288 1.89 11.23 -3.95
N VAL A 289 0.58 11.51 -3.91
CA VAL A 289 -0.38 10.98 -4.86
C VAL A 289 -0.64 11.94 -6.00
N THR A 290 -0.41 11.44 -7.21
CA THR A 290 -1.04 12.02 -8.39
C THR A 290 -2.46 11.47 -8.50
N GLU A 291 -3.45 12.25 -8.09
CA GLU A 291 -4.86 11.87 -8.29
C GLU A 291 -5.22 12.02 -9.78
N PRO A 292 -5.90 11.03 -10.37
CA PRO A 292 -6.32 11.15 -11.76
C PRO A 292 -7.46 12.16 -11.91
N LYS A 293 -7.39 12.96 -12.98
CA LYS A 293 -8.53 13.75 -13.44
C LYS A 293 -9.48 12.84 -14.21
N LEU A 294 -10.53 12.38 -13.53
CA LEU A 294 -11.51 11.45 -14.10
C LEU A 294 -12.29 12.10 -15.25
N THR A 295 -12.45 11.33 -16.33
CA THR A 295 -13.25 11.68 -17.50
C THR A 295 -14.47 10.78 -17.52
N LEU A 296 -15.65 11.40 -17.34
CA LEU A 296 -16.93 10.71 -17.29
C LEU A 296 -17.53 10.56 -18.70
N PRO A 297 -18.37 9.54 -18.93
CA PRO A 297 -19.18 9.49 -20.13
C PRO A 297 -20.13 10.69 -20.19
N ASP A 298 -20.35 11.22 -21.40
CA ASP A 298 -21.36 12.25 -21.65
C ASP A 298 -22.77 11.67 -21.41
N PRO A 299 -23.55 12.18 -20.44
CA PRO A 299 -24.89 11.68 -20.14
C PRO A 299 -25.89 11.90 -21.27
N GLN A 300 -25.62 12.81 -22.21
CA GLN A 300 -26.44 13.10 -23.39
C GLN A 300 -25.86 12.46 -24.67
N ALA A 301 -24.88 11.56 -24.53
CA ALA A 301 -24.28 10.86 -25.64
C ALA A 301 -25.34 10.12 -26.48
N ARG A 302 -25.16 10.15 -27.80
CA ARG A 302 -25.94 9.33 -28.72
C ARG A 302 -25.83 7.86 -28.32
N THR A 303 -26.98 7.20 -28.28
CA THR A 303 -27.10 5.78 -27.92
C THR A 303 -27.20 4.92 -29.17
N LEU A 304 -26.44 3.83 -29.23
CA LEU A 304 -26.52 2.81 -30.28
C LEU A 304 -27.04 1.48 -29.73
N GLN A 305 -27.90 0.81 -30.49
CA GLN A 305 -28.47 -0.49 -30.13
C GLN A 305 -27.66 -1.64 -30.72
N ALA A 306 -27.50 -2.71 -29.96
CA ALA A 306 -26.85 -3.93 -30.41
C ALA A 306 -27.76 -4.71 -31.37
N GLN A 307 -27.14 -5.34 -32.37
CA GLN A 307 -27.74 -6.39 -33.17
C GLN A 307 -27.23 -7.75 -32.67
N ALA A 308 -28.15 -8.69 -32.39
CA ALA A 308 -27.77 -10.07 -32.11
C ALA A 308 -27.27 -10.75 -33.38
N LEU A 309 -26.10 -11.41 -33.30
CA LEU A 309 -25.46 -12.08 -34.42
C LEU A 309 -25.63 -13.61 -34.34
N LEU A 310 -25.38 -14.17 -33.16
CA LEU A 310 -25.39 -15.61 -32.93
C LEU A 310 -25.97 -15.91 -31.55
N ILE A 311 -26.92 -16.83 -31.47
CA ILE A 311 -27.44 -17.36 -30.21
C ILE A 311 -26.74 -18.69 -29.92
N THR A 312 -25.87 -18.71 -28.91
CA THR A 312 -25.13 -19.91 -28.53
C THR A 312 -24.85 -19.94 -27.04
N LYS A 313 -24.89 -21.13 -26.43
CA LYS A 313 -24.74 -21.27 -24.97
C LYS A 313 -23.28 -21.22 -24.55
N ASN A 314 -22.98 -20.26 -23.68
CA ASN A 314 -21.73 -20.09 -22.93
C ASN A 314 -20.45 -20.18 -23.78
N PRO A 315 -20.26 -19.33 -24.82
CA PRO A 315 -18.95 -19.18 -25.42
C PRO A 315 -18.03 -18.52 -24.39
N ASP A 316 -16.87 -19.11 -24.09
CA ASP A 316 -15.93 -18.61 -23.07
C ASP A 316 -15.06 -17.46 -23.60
N ALA A 317 -14.70 -17.52 -24.86
CA ALA A 317 -13.91 -16.50 -25.55
C ALA A 317 -14.26 -16.44 -27.03
N MET A 318 -14.02 -15.27 -27.63
CA MET A 318 -14.26 -14.99 -29.04
C MET A 318 -13.03 -14.34 -29.67
N LEU A 319 -12.81 -14.64 -30.95
CA LEU A 319 -11.88 -13.93 -31.81
C LEU A 319 -12.52 -13.65 -33.19
N VAL A 320 -12.77 -12.39 -33.51
CA VAL A 320 -13.37 -11.94 -34.78
C VAL A 320 -12.31 -11.89 -35.88
N LEU A 321 -12.65 -12.33 -37.10
CA LEU A 321 -11.75 -12.37 -38.26
C LEU A 321 -12.13 -11.32 -39.32
N ALA A 322 -11.27 -11.18 -40.34
CA ALA A 322 -11.42 -10.17 -41.40
C ALA A 322 -12.64 -10.40 -42.31
N ASP A 323 -12.99 -11.67 -42.50
CA ASP A 323 -14.12 -12.11 -43.32
C ASP A 323 -15.47 -11.99 -42.59
N GLY A 324 -15.47 -11.42 -41.37
CA GLY A 324 -16.67 -11.30 -40.53
C GLY A 324 -17.08 -12.59 -39.81
N SER A 325 -16.27 -13.66 -39.92
CA SER A 325 -16.44 -14.86 -39.11
C SER A 325 -15.80 -14.70 -37.72
N ALA A 326 -16.08 -15.65 -36.83
CA ALA A 326 -15.53 -15.68 -35.48
C ALA A 326 -15.06 -17.08 -35.09
N LEU A 327 -13.92 -17.15 -34.40
CA LEU A 327 -13.52 -18.31 -33.62
C LEU A 327 -14.09 -18.20 -32.21
N LEU A 328 -14.62 -19.30 -31.70
CA LEU A 328 -15.21 -19.38 -30.36
C LEU A 328 -14.59 -20.52 -29.58
N VAL A 329 -14.29 -20.26 -28.32
CA VAL A 329 -13.87 -21.27 -27.36
C VAL A 329 -15.06 -21.66 -26.51
N ARG A 330 -15.26 -22.97 -26.34
CA ARG A 330 -16.21 -23.54 -25.38
C ARG A 330 -15.45 -24.46 -24.43
N SER A 331 -15.69 -24.32 -23.12
CA SER A 331 -15.04 -25.08 -22.06
C SER A 331 -15.73 -26.41 -21.77
N TYR A 332 -17.02 -26.55 -22.11
CA TYR A 332 -17.75 -27.81 -21.92
C TYR A 332 -18.90 -28.05 -22.94
N PRO A 333 -18.86 -29.14 -23.74
CA PRO A 333 -17.66 -29.94 -24.00
C PRO A 333 -16.59 -29.06 -24.67
N ARG A 334 -15.32 -29.29 -24.29
CA ARG A 334 -14.20 -28.47 -24.75
C ARG A 334 -14.11 -28.51 -26.27
N ALA A 335 -14.19 -27.36 -26.91
CA ALA A 335 -14.10 -27.27 -28.35
C ALA A 335 -13.65 -25.89 -28.79
N LEU A 336 -12.88 -25.88 -29.88
CA LEU A 336 -12.72 -24.72 -30.74
C LEU A 336 -13.76 -24.80 -31.85
N LEU A 337 -14.54 -23.73 -31.96
CA LEU A 337 -15.61 -23.59 -32.92
C LEU A 337 -15.25 -22.46 -33.91
N HIS A 338 -15.69 -22.60 -35.15
CA HIS A 338 -15.71 -21.54 -36.14
C HIS A 338 -17.17 -21.25 -36.51
N TRP A 339 -17.49 -19.97 -36.65
CA TRP A 339 -18.82 -19.53 -37.08
C TRP A 339 -18.68 -18.39 -38.06
N ALA A 340 -19.28 -18.51 -39.24
CA ALA A 340 -19.53 -17.40 -40.14
C ALA A 340 -21.03 -17.06 -40.19
N PRO A 341 -21.42 -15.80 -40.50
CA PRO A 341 -22.82 -15.43 -40.66
C PRO A 341 -23.61 -16.32 -41.64
N ASP A 342 -22.94 -16.83 -42.68
CA ASP A 342 -23.54 -17.71 -43.68
C ASP A 342 -23.77 -19.15 -43.18
N ASP A 343 -23.20 -19.54 -42.02
CA ASP A 343 -23.36 -20.87 -41.42
C ASP A 343 -24.67 -21.03 -40.62
N GLY A 344 -25.49 -19.98 -40.53
CA GLY A 344 -26.72 -19.99 -39.72
C GLY A 344 -26.43 -19.82 -38.22
N GLN A 345 -27.21 -20.49 -37.35
CA GLN A 345 -27.09 -20.34 -35.89
C GLN A 345 -26.22 -21.42 -35.21
N GLU A 346 -25.60 -22.33 -35.97
CA GLU A 346 -24.81 -23.43 -35.42
C GLU A 346 -23.31 -23.27 -35.76
N PRO A 347 -22.47 -22.96 -34.76
CA PRO A 347 -21.02 -22.96 -34.94
C PRO A 347 -20.47 -24.36 -35.24
N ARG A 348 -19.54 -24.45 -36.19
CA ARG A 348 -18.89 -25.71 -36.57
C ARG A 348 -17.73 -26.02 -35.62
N VAL A 349 -17.65 -27.23 -35.10
CA VAL A 349 -16.48 -27.70 -34.34
C VAL A 349 -15.32 -27.94 -35.31
N ILE A 350 -14.21 -27.22 -35.11
CA ILE A 350 -12.99 -27.38 -35.93
C ILE A 350 -11.87 -28.09 -35.17
N TRP A 351 -11.92 -28.11 -33.83
CA TRP A 351 -10.99 -28.88 -33.02
C TRP A 351 -11.54 -29.19 -31.62
N THR A 352 -11.19 -30.37 -31.12
CA THR A 352 -11.50 -30.84 -29.76
C THR A 352 -10.19 -31.25 -29.09
N PRO A 353 -9.79 -30.62 -27.97
CA PRO A 353 -8.60 -31.00 -27.22
C PRO A 353 -8.77 -32.38 -26.57
N THR A 354 -7.66 -33.12 -26.45
CA THR A 354 -7.63 -34.43 -25.80
C THR A 354 -7.49 -34.33 -24.29
N ASP A 355 -6.79 -33.30 -23.79
CA ASP A 355 -6.51 -33.13 -22.37
C ASP A 355 -7.24 -31.92 -21.74
N THR A 356 -6.93 -31.69 -20.47
CA THR A 356 -7.45 -30.57 -19.69
C THR A 356 -6.79 -29.27 -20.12
N VAL A 357 -7.41 -28.53 -21.05
CA VAL A 357 -6.94 -27.19 -21.41
C VAL A 357 -7.13 -26.26 -20.22
N ILE A 358 -6.02 -25.79 -19.65
CA ILE A 358 -6.00 -24.93 -18.46
C ILE A 358 -6.23 -23.47 -18.85
N GLN A 359 -5.74 -23.03 -20.00
CA GLN A 359 -5.86 -21.66 -20.49
C GLN A 359 -5.95 -21.62 -22.01
N TRP A 360 -6.76 -20.69 -22.52
CA TRP A 360 -6.84 -20.34 -23.94
C TRP A 360 -6.33 -18.92 -24.12
N HIS A 361 -5.29 -18.77 -24.92
CA HIS A 361 -4.87 -17.45 -25.42
C HIS A 361 -5.16 -17.41 -26.90
N MET A 362 -5.82 -16.35 -27.37
CA MET A 362 -6.13 -16.15 -28.78
C MET A 362 -5.72 -14.76 -29.21
N ALA A 363 -5.12 -14.66 -30.37
CA ALA A 363 -4.84 -13.41 -31.03
C ALA A 363 -4.92 -13.61 -32.54
N ARG A 364 -5.18 -12.53 -33.27
CA ARG A 364 -5.15 -12.51 -34.72
C ARG A 364 -4.01 -11.65 -35.20
N ASP A 365 -3.61 -11.84 -36.44
CA ASP A 365 -2.75 -10.90 -37.14
C ASP A 365 -3.46 -9.55 -37.36
N GLU A 366 -2.69 -8.52 -37.70
CA GLU A 366 -3.21 -7.15 -37.87
C GLU A 366 -4.38 -7.10 -38.88
N ARG A 367 -4.33 -7.94 -39.91
CA ARG A 367 -5.34 -7.98 -40.97
C ARG A 367 -6.55 -8.83 -40.61
N GLY A 368 -6.47 -9.70 -39.61
CA GLY A 368 -7.48 -10.70 -39.25
C GLY A 368 -7.60 -11.86 -40.25
N GLN A 369 -6.57 -12.12 -41.05
CA GLN A 369 -6.50 -13.22 -42.02
C GLN A 369 -6.03 -14.52 -41.37
N SER A 370 -5.30 -14.42 -40.26
CA SER A 370 -4.81 -15.57 -39.52
C SER A 370 -5.03 -15.37 -38.03
N ALA A 371 -5.28 -16.47 -37.33
CA ALA A 371 -5.40 -16.49 -35.89
C ALA A 371 -4.46 -17.50 -35.28
N TYR A 372 -3.85 -17.12 -34.16
CA TYR A 372 -3.03 -18.00 -33.35
C TYR A 372 -3.68 -18.21 -32.02
N MET A 373 -3.55 -19.41 -31.52
CA MET A 373 -4.06 -19.77 -30.21
C MET A 373 -3.11 -20.70 -29.50
N VAL A 374 -3.06 -20.62 -28.18
CA VAL A 374 -2.32 -21.57 -27.36
C VAL A 374 -3.30 -22.38 -26.52
N ALA A 375 -3.21 -23.70 -26.63
CA ALA A 375 -3.97 -24.65 -25.85
C ALA A 375 -3.18 -25.97 -25.76
N ASP A 376 -3.25 -26.64 -24.61
CA ASP A 376 -2.74 -28.01 -24.44
C ASP A 376 -1.25 -28.22 -24.82
N GLY A 377 -0.40 -27.23 -24.54
CA GLY A 377 1.02 -27.29 -24.92
C GLY A 377 1.25 -27.22 -26.44
N GLN A 378 0.27 -26.75 -27.21
CA GLN A 378 0.35 -26.58 -28.65
C GLN A 378 0.00 -25.14 -29.05
N VAL A 379 0.59 -24.67 -30.14
CA VAL A 379 0.11 -23.50 -30.87
C VAL A 379 -0.77 -23.99 -32.01
N LEU A 380 -1.97 -23.43 -32.08
CA LEU A 380 -2.94 -23.65 -33.13
C LEU A 380 -2.91 -22.44 -34.06
N HIS A 381 -2.72 -22.68 -35.35
CA HIS A 381 -2.72 -21.62 -36.37
C HIS A 381 -3.91 -21.85 -37.31
N PHE A 382 -4.84 -20.90 -37.32
CA PHE A 382 -6.03 -20.93 -38.16
C PHE A 382 -5.88 -19.94 -39.32
N ASP A 383 -5.99 -20.45 -40.54
CA ASP A 383 -6.07 -19.65 -41.77
C ASP A 383 -7.54 -19.39 -42.09
N ALA A 384 -7.95 -18.11 -42.13
CA ALA A 384 -9.33 -17.72 -42.35
C ALA A 384 -9.81 -18.03 -43.78
N ALA A 385 -8.94 -17.85 -44.78
CA ALA A 385 -9.30 -18.03 -46.19
C ALA A 385 -9.45 -19.52 -46.54
N ALA A 386 -8.50 -20.35 -46.10
CA ALA A 386 -8.53 -21.80 -46.28
C ALA A 386 -9.45 -22.50 -45.27
N ARG A 387 -9.90 -21.80 -44.22
CA ARG A 387 -10.65 -22.35 -43.06
C ARG A 387 -9.98 -23.59 -42.48
N ARG A 388 -8.64 -23.57 -42.43
CA ARG A 388 -7.81 -24.71 -42.04
C ARG A 388 -7.09 -24.41 -40.74
N LEU A 389 -7.09 -25.39 -39.84
CA LEU A 389 -6.33 -25.37 -38.61
C LEU A 389 -5.07 -26.22 -38.76
N ALA A 390 -3.91 -25.62 -38.48
CA ALA A 390 -2.64 -26.32 -38.28
C ALA A 390 -2.29 -26.35 -36.79
N ARG A 391 -1.59 -27.38 -36.34
CA ARG A 391 -1.29 -27.63 -34.93
C ARG A 391 0.19 -27.89 -34.77
N HIS A 392 0.81 -27.21 -33.80
CA HIS A 392 2.24 -27.23 -33.62
C HIS A 392 2.56 -27.47 -32.14
N PRO A 393 3.17 -28.60 -31.77
CA PRO A 393 3.64 -28.83 -30.40
C PRO A 393 4.63 -27.73 -29.97
N ILE A 394 4.50 -27.23 -28.74
CA ILE A 394 5.42 -26.24 -28.18
C ILE A 394 6.63 -26.98 -27.61
N VAL A 395 7.82 -26.52 -27.98
CA VAL A 395 9.08 -26.98 -27.41
C VAL A 395 9.85 -25.78 -26.91
N PHE A 396 10.12 -25.73 -25.61
CA PHE A 396 10.99 -24.71 -25.02
C PHE A 396 12.45 -25.15 -25.06
N ASP A 397 13.36 -24.18 -25.13
CA ASP A 397 14.79 -24.36 -24.88
C ASP A 397 15.08 -25.02 -23.51
N LYS A 398 14.17 -24.89 -22.54
CA LYS A 398 14.18 -25.58 -21.25
C LYS A 398 12.87 -26.35 -21.01
N PRO A 399 12.91 -27.70 -20.90
CA PRO A 399 11.70 -28.53 -20.80
C PRO A 399 10.84 -28.26 -19.55
N GLU A 400 11.45 -27.85 -18.43
CA GLU A 400 10.72 -27.53 -17.19
C GLU A 400 9.76 -26.33 -17.28
N LEU A 401 9.74 -25.61 -18.40
CA LEU A 401 8.93 -24.41 -18.62
C LEU A 401 7.49 -24.68 -19.05
N LEU A 402 7.10 -25.91 -19.38
CA LEU A 402 5.75 -26.20 -19.89
C LEU A 402 4.61 -25.92 -18.89
N LYS A 403 4.91 -25.73 -17.61
CA LYS A 403 3.94 -25.46 -16.55
C LYS A 403 4.00 -23.99 -16.12
N ASN A 404 2.82 -23.39 -15.91
CA ASN A 404 2.65 -22.03 -15.37
C ASN A 404 3.31 -20.93 -16.23
N VAL A 405 3.09 -20.97 -17.55
CA VAL A 405 3.51 -19.92 -18.49
C VAL A 405 2.26 -19.25 -19.05
N ASP A 406 2.25 -17.92 -19.03
CA ASP A 406 1.20 -17.12 -19.65
C ASP A 406 1.64 -16.66 -21.05
N TYR A 407 0.67 -16.27 -21.88
CA TYR A 407 0.92 -15.86 -23.26
C TYR A 407 0.31 -14.49 -23.61
N PHE A 408 0.97 -13.79 -24.51
CA PHE A 408 0.50 -12.54 -25.11
C PHE A 408 1.01 -12.40 -26.56
N PRO A 409 0.34 -11.63 -27.43
CA PRO A 409 0.73 -11.53 -28.83
C PRO A 409 1.95 -10.63 -29.05
N ASP A 410 2.76 -10.94 -30.06
CA ASP A 410 3.89 -10.13 -30.55
C ASP A 410 3.48 -8.93 -31.44
N GLY A 411 2.17 -8.67 -31.57
CA GLY A 411 1.61 -7.67 -32.47
C GLY A 411 1.28 -8.18 -33.89
N LYS A 412 1.80 -9.35 -34.29
CA LYS A 412 1.36 -10.10 -35.49
C LYS A 412 0.41 -11.25 -35.14
N GLY A 413 -0.01 -11.31 -33.87
CA GLY A 413 -0.84 -12.38 -33.33
C GLY A 413 -0.04 -13.60 -32.86
N VAL A 414 1.26 -13.68 -33.12
CA VAL A 414 2.07 -14.84 -32.71
C VAL A 414 2.23 -14.84 -31.19
N PRO A 415 1.97 -15.97 -30.50
CA PRO A 415 2.00 -16.00 -29.05
C PRO A 415 3.43 -16.01 -28.51
N LEU A 416 3.77 -14.98 -27.74
CA LEU A 416 4.95 -14.92 -26.89
C LEU A 416 4.63 -15.52 -25.53
N ALA A 417 5.54 -16.35 -25.01
CA ALA A 417 5.45 -16.92 -23.68
C ALA A 417 6.15 -16.00 -22.68
N TYR A 418 5.60 -15.83 -21.47
CA TYR A 418 6.31 -15.15 -20.39
C TYR A 418 6.05 -15.79 -19.03
N ARG A 419 6.99 -15.55 -18.11
CA ARG A 419 6.93 -16.04 -16.75
C ARG A 419 7.76 -15.16 -15.82
N HIS A 420 7.34 -15.09 -14.56
CA HIS A 420 8.15 -14.56 -13.46
C HIS A 420 8.98 -15.68 -12.84
N ASP A 421 10.29 -15.48 -12.74
CA ASP A 421 11.22 -16.52 -12.28
C ASP A 421 12.45 -15.92 -11.60
N VAL A 422 13.03 -16.66 -10.66
CA VAL A 422 14.25 -16.26 -9.96
C VAL A 422 15.48 -16.74 -10.74
N ARG A 423 16.30 -15.79 -11.19
CA ARG A 423 17.57 -16.06 -11.88
C ARG A 423 18.71 -15.39 -11.12
N ASN A 424 19.75 -16.16 -10.80
CA ASN A 424 20.91 -15.67 -10.04
C ASN A 424 20.52 -14.92 -8.75
N ARG A 425 19.53 -15.46 -8.01
CA ARG A 425 18.92 -14.87 -6.80
C ARG A 425 18.19 -13.53 -7.00
N ARG A 426 18.00 -13.08 -8.24
CA ARG A 426 17.21 -11.89 -8.60
C ARG A 426 15.90 -12.34 -9.25
N ASP A 427 14.81 -11.63 -8.99
CA ASP A 427 13.55 -11.88 -9.70
C ASP A 427 13.60 -11.34 -11.13
N THR A 428 13.01 -12.07 -12.06
CA THR A 428 13.01 -11.69 -13.47
C THR A 428 11.66 -11.89 -14.12
N LEU A 429 11.30 -10.96 -15.00
CA LEU A 429 10.31 -11.21 -16.04
C LEU A 429 11.05 -11.79 -17.25
N SER A 430 10.84 -13.07 -17.53
CA SER A 430 11.40 -13.73 -18.71
C SER A 430 10.36 -13.81 -19.81
N ILE A 431 10.76 -13.52 -21.04
CA ILE A 431 9.91 -13.62 -22.24
C ILE A 431 10.61 -14.51 -23.25
N TRP A 432 9.87 -15.48 -23.78
CA TRP A 432 10.30 -16.41 -24.81
C TRP A 432 9.59 -16.10 -26.12
N GLN A 433 10.38 -16.12 -27.19
CA GLN A 433 9.90 -15.88 -28.53
C GLN A 433 9.98 -17.19 -29.33
N PRO A 434 8.93 -17.51 -30.12
CA PRO A 434 9.01 -18.60 -31.06
C PRO A 434 10.02 -18.29 -32.18
N GLY A 435 10.72 -19.31 -32.67
CA GLY A 435 11.49 -19.27 -33.90
C GLY A 435 10.60 -19.10 -35.14
N ALA A 436 11.15 -19.43 -36.31
CA ALA A 436 10.38 -19.39 -37.56
C ALA A 436 9.13 -20.28 -37.47
N GLN A 437 8.03 -19.81 -38.06
CA GLN A 437 6.79 -20.58 -38.13
C GLN A 437 7.06 -21.95 -38.79
N PRO A 438 6.62 -23.06 -38.19
CA PRO A 438 6.88 -24.38 -38.75
C PRO A 438 6.23 -24.56 -40.13
N ALA A 439 6.96 -25.11 -41.10
CA ALA A 439 6.51 -25.25 -42.48
C ALA A 439 5.45 -26.34 -42.70
N ALA A 440 5.34 -27.30 -41.77
CA ALA A 440 4.42 -28.43 -41.85
C ALA A 440 3.54 -28.52 -40.60
N ASP A 441 2.29 -28.94 -40.80
CA ASP A 441 1.38 -29.28 -39.72
C ASP A 441 1.98 -30.42 -38.86
N GLY A 442 1.87 -30.30 -37.53
CA GLY A 442 2.48 -31.22 -36.57
C GLY A 442 3.95 -30.96 -36.26
N ALA A 443 4.66 -30.13 -37.03
CA ALA A 443 6.05 -29.79 -36.73
C ALA A 443 6.12 -28.90 -35.46
N PRO A 444 7.12 -29.12 -34.58
CA PRO A 444 7.21 -28.40 -33.31
C PRO A 444 7.60 -26.94 -33.50
N TRP A 445 7.02 -26.07 -32.70
CA TRP A 445 7.41 -24.66 -32.62
C TRP A 445 8.39 -24.45 -31.48
N GLN A 446 9.62 -24.09 -31.82
CA GLN A 446 10.69 -23.91 -30.84
C GLN A 446 10.65 -22.51 -30.23
N TYR A 447 10.51 -22.43 -28.92
CA TYR A 447 10.57 -21.20 -28.12
C TYR A 447 11.94 -21.05 -27.50
N VAL A 448 12.56 -19.90 -27.73
CA VAL A 448 13.86 -19.54 -27.16
C VAL A 448 13.71 -18.32 -26.28
N LEU A 449 14.47 -18.27 -25.18
CA LEU A 449 14.47 -17.11 -24.30
C LEU A 449 14.90 -15.86 -25.10
N ARG A 450 14.02 -14.88 -25.17
CA ARG A 450 14.25 -13.64 -25.89
C ARG A 450 14.90 -12.59 -25.00
N LEU A 451 14.35 -12.39 -23.80
CA LEU A 451 14.88 -11.46 -22.81
C LEU A 451 14.53 -11.91 -21.40
N ALA A 452 15.32 -11.44 -20.42
CA ALA A 452 15.01 -11.55 -19.00
C ALA A 452 15.25 -10.19 -18.35
N SER A 453 14.18 -9.54 -17.88
CA SER A 453 14.26 -8.23 -17.25
C SER A 453 14.36 -8.35 -15.74
N LEU A 454 15.36 -7.69 -15.15
CA LEU A 454 15.53 -7.56 -13.70
C LEU A 454 14.52 -6.59 -13.06
N ARG A 455 13.66 -5.93 -13.87
CA ARG A 455 12.65 -5.00 -13.36
C ARG A 455 11.74 -5.63 -12.30
N GLN A 456 11.47 -6.93 -12.39
CA GLN A 456 10.65 -7.63 -11.40
C GLN A 456 11.26 -7.62 -9.99
N ASP A 457 12.59 -7.64 -9.89
CA ASP A 457 13.32 -7.71 -8.62
C ASP A 457 13.10 -6.45 -7.76
N VAL A 458 13.09 -5.29 -8.42
CA VAL A 458 12.89 -3.99 -7.77
C VAL A 458 11.42 -3.73 -7.40
N MET A 459 10.48 -4.58 -7.80
CA MET A 459 9.06 -4.51 -7.44
C MET A 459 8.69 -5.30 -6.17
N ARG A 460 9.62 -6.07 -5.59
CA ARG A 460 9.36 -6.94 -4.43
C ARG A 460 9.17 -6.23 -3.09
N HIS A 461 9.65 -5.00 -2.97
CA HIS A 461 9.89 -4.36 -1.67
C HIS A 461 8.83 -3.34 -1.27
N SER A 462 7.73 -3.25 -2.01
CA SER A 462 6.71 -2.23 -1.79
C SER A 462 5.36 -2.75 -2.29
N MET A 463 4.28 -2.26 -1.67
CA MET A 463 2.96 -2.02 -2.28
C MET A 463 1.79 -2.93 -1.89
N ARG A 464 0.60 -2.31 -1.95
CA ARG A 464 -0.72 -2.75 -1.46
C ARG A 464 -1.35 -3.91 -2.23
N THR A 465 -0.82 -4.30 -3.39
CA THR A 465 -1.45 -5.28 -4.30
C THR A 465 -0.44 -6.17 -5.05
N ASN A 466 -0.89 -6.81 -6.14
CA ASN A 466 -0.08 -7.71 -6.96
C ASN A 466 1.16 -7.00 -7.50
N THR A 467 2.33 -7.60 -7.28
CA THR A 467 3.65 -7.11 -7.71
C THR A 467 4.15 -7.77 -9.00
N GLN A 468 3.39 -8.71 -9.56
CA GLN A 468 3.75 -9.38 -10.81
C GLN A 468 3.50 -8.46 -12.00
N ILE A 469 4.60 -8.10 -12.65
CA ILE A 469 4.63 -7.26 -13.84
C ILE A 469 3.86 -7.92 -14.98
N LYS A 470 3.08 -7.15 -15.74
CA LYS A 470 2.28 -7.66 -16.87
C LYS A 470 2.77 -7.05 -18.20
N PRO A 471 3.03 -7.85 -19.24
CA PRO A 471 3.29 -7.33 -20.58
C PRO A 471 2.09 -6.56 -21.14
N VAL A 472 2.36 -5.42 -21.77
CA VAL A 472 1.37 -4.68 -22.56
C VAL A 472 1.10 -5.45 -23.85
N ARG A 473 -0.18 -5.69 -24.13
CA ARG A 473 -0.64 -6.35 -25.36
C ARG A 473 -0.83 -5.32 -26.47
N TRP A 474 -0.16 -5.50 -27.60
CA TRP A 474 -0.26 -4.57 -28.74
C TRP A 474 -1.15 -5.11 -29.86
N ASP A 475 -1.85 -4.20 -30.52
CA ASP A 475 -2.64 -4.47 -31.74
C ASP A 475 -1.80 -4.51 -33.04
N GLY A 476 -0.49 -4.25 -32.92
CA GLY A 476 0.47 -4.21 -34.01
C GLY A 476 1.90 -4.38 -33.50
N VAL A 477 2.87 -4.41 -34.42
CA VAL A 477 4.28 -4.63 -34.09
C VAL A 477 4.87 -3.40 -33.39
N GLN A 478 5.45 -3.61 -32.20
CA GLN A 478 6.17 -2.60 -31.46
C GLN A 478 7.66 -2.96 -31.35
N ALA A 479 8.55 -1.97 -31.43
CA ALA A 479 9.99 -2.21 -31.38
C ALA A 479 10.46 -2.70 -30.00
N ASN A 480 9.97 -2.06 -28.94
CA ASN A 480 10.33 -2.32 -27.55
C ASN A 480 9.17 -2.95 -26.78
N GLN A 481 9.49 -3.81 -25.81
CA GLN A 481 8.47 -4.42 -24.96
C GLN A 481 8.02 -3.43 -23.89
N TRP A 482 6.72 -3.26 -23.73
CA TRP A 482 6.15 -2.47 -22.63
C TRP A 482 5.57 -3.39 -21.58
N ILE A 483 5.66 -2.95 -20.33
CA ILE A 483 5.12 -3.66 -19.18
C ILE A 483 4.40 -2.69 -18.26
N GLU A 484 3.36 -3.19 -17.60
CA GLU A 484 2.78 -2.57 -16.41
C GLU A 484 3.46 -3.13 -15.18
N ASP A 485 3.94 -2.23 -14.33
CA ASP A 485 4.42 -2.54 -13.00
C ASP A 485 3.64 -1.72 -11.96
N SER A 486 4.10 -1.77 -10.72
CA SER A 486 3.38 -1.19 -9.60
C SER A 486 3.60 0.33 -9.44
N ASP A 487 4.59 0.91 -10.13
CA ASP A 487 4.80 2.35 -10.26
C ASP A 487 4.06 2.94 -11.49
N GLY A 488 3.85 2.14 -12.53
CA GLY A 488 3.12 2.55 -13.72
C GLY A 488 3.44 1.68 -14.94
N LEU A 489 4.14 2.26 -15.92
CA LEU A 489 4.60 1.60 -17.13
C LEU A 489 6.12 1.67 -17.25
N ALA A 490 6.72 0.62 -17.79
CA ALA A 490 8.13 0.64 -18.18
C ALA A 490 8.31 0.09 -19.60
N GLU A 491 9.21 0.74 -20.33
CA GLU A 491 9.67 0.34 -21.65
C GLU A 491 10.98 -0.44 -21.51
N LEU A 492 11.03 -1.64 -22.06
CA LEU A 492 12.16 -2.55 -22.01
C LEU A 492 12.76 -2.69 -23.41
N ASP A 493 14.08 -2.68 -23.49
CA ASP A 493 14.78 -3.08 -24.72
C ASP A 493 14.47 -4.55 -25.03
N SER A 494 13.88 -4.80 -26.20
CA SER A 494 13.40 -6.13 -26.62
C SER A 494 14.51 -7.18 -26.83
N ARG A 495 15.79 -6.82 -26.72
CA ARG A 495 16.93 -7.73 -26.86
C ARG A 495 17.56 -8.07 -25.51
N THR A 496 17.61 -7.10 -24.60
CA THR A 496 18.36 -7.20 -23.35
C THR A 496 17.44 -7.25 -22.12
N GLY A 497 16.20 -6.79 -22.22
CA GLY A 497 15.27 -6.66 -21.10
C GLY A 497 15.59 -5.48 -20.16
N ARG A 498 16.56 -4.63 -20.51
CA ARG A 498 16.94 -3.46 -19.73
C ARG A 498 15.85 -2.39 -19.83
N VAL A 499 15.56 -1.72 -18.72
CA VAL A 499 14.62 -0.58 -18.70
C VAL A 499 15.23 0.59 -19.45
N LEU A 500 14.54 1.05 -20.49
CA LEU A 500 14.88 2.23 -21.26
C LEU A 500 14.23 3.48 -20.68
N ARG A 501 12.98 3.34 -20.24
CA ARG A 501 12.16 4.44 -19.73
C ARG A 501 11.09 3.90 -18.78
N ALA A 502 10.75 4.68 -17.76
CA ALA A 502 9.61 4.43 -16.89
C ALA A 502 8.68 5.65 -16.87
N VAL A 503 7.39 5.38 -16.77
CA VAL A 503 6.30 6.36 -16.74
C VAL A 503 5.47 6.09 -15.49
N ARG A 504 5.57 7.00 -14.51
CA ARG A 504 4.74 6.94 -13.31
C ARG A 504 3.30 7.30 -13.67
N LEU A 505 2.36 6.48 -13.21
CA LEU A 505 0.94 6.72 -13.44
C LEU A 505 0.29 7.36 -12.19
N PRO A 506 -0.86 8.05 -12.37
CA PRO A 506 -1.74 8.41 -11.27
C PRO A 506 -2.15 7.19 -10.44
N ARG A 507 -2.76 7.43 -9.27
CA ARG A 507 -3.28 6.39 -8.41
C ARG A 507 -4.15 5.42 -9.19
N ARG A 508 -3.84 4.13 -9.08
CA ARG A 508 -4.54 3.05 -9.80
C ARG A 508 -5.40 2.17 -8.90
N PHE A 509 -5.20 2.16 -7.59
CA PHE A 509 -5.92 1.22 -6.73
C PHE A 509 -6.22 1.76 -5.33
N GLY A 510 -7.37 1.36 -4.80
CA GLY A 510 -7.71 1.53 -3.38
C GLY A 510 -8.29 2.90 -3.03
N GLU A 511 -8.32 3.21 -1.74
CA GLU A 511 -8.70 4.52 -1.21
C GLU A 511 -7.55 5.52 -1.33
N VAL A 512 -7.84 6.81 -1.16
CA VAL A 512 -6.80 7.85 -1.17
C VAL A 512 -5.86 7.60 0.01
N ASP A 513 -4.60 7.30 -0.27
CA ASP A 513 -3.54 7.26 0.73
C ASP A 513 -2.59 8.40 0.46
N PRO A 514 -2.51 9.43 1.32
CA PRO A 514 -1.62 10.58 1.12
C PRO A 514 -0.15 10.21 0.92
N SER A 515 0.24 9.00 1.31
CA SER A 515 1.61 8.48 1.28
C SER A 515 1.91 7.50 0.14
N ASP A 516 0.91 6.99 -0.57
CA ASP A 516 1.09 5.90 -1.53
C ASP A 516 0.04 5.93 -2.66
N ASP A 517 0.48 6.17 -3.91
CA ASP A 517 -0.35 6.04 -5.12
C ASP A 517 -0.02 4.81 -5.96
N THR A 518 0.82 3.94 -5.43
CA THR A 518 1.31 2.78 -6.15
C THR A 518 0.32 1.61 -6.10
N GLY A 519 0.63 0.58 -6.88
CA GLY A 519 -0.14 -0.65 -6.95
C GLY A 519 -0.83 -0.83 -8.29
N MET A 520 -1.04 -2.09 -8.63
CA MET A 520 -1.72 -2.50 -9.85
C MET A 520 -3.19 -2.78 -9.55
N ALA A 521 -4.05 -2.32 -10.45
CA ALA A 521 -5.48 -2.53 -10.33
C ALA A 521 -5.86 -4.00 -10.51
N GLN A 522 -6.82 -4.44 -9.70
CA GLN A 522 -7.50 -5.71 -9.86
C GLN A 522 -8.86 -5.47 -10.52
N TRP A 523 -9.47 -6.51 -11.10
CA TRP A 523 -10.80 -6.42 -11.73
C TRP A 523 -10.89 -5.44 -12.92
N THR A 524 -9.77 -5.24 -13.60
CA THR A 524 -9.66 -4.54 -14.90
C THR A 524 -8.98 -5.45 -15.92
N PRO A 525 -9.14 -5.21 -17.23
CA PRO A 525 -8.40 -5.95 -18.25
C PRO A 525 -6.88 -5.79 -18.08
N PRO A 526 -6.07 -6.76 -18.54
CA PRO A 526 -4.62 -6.59 -18.67
C PRO A 526 -4.28 -5.37 -19.53
N PRO A 527 -3.10 -4.76 -19.35
CA PRO A 527 -2.72 -3.57 -20.09
C PRO A 527 -2.60 -3.87 -21.60
N PHE A 528 -3.07 -2.95 -22.43
CA PHE A 528 -3.02 -3.08 -23.89
C PHE A 528 -2.80 -1.72 -24.55
N GLY A 529 -2.34 -1.71 -25.79
CA GLY A 529 -2.04 -0.47 -26.50
C GLY A 529 -2.35 -0.54 -27.98
N SER A 530 -2.43 0.65 -28.59
CA SER A 530 -2.54 0.81 -30.04
C SER A 530 -1.27 1.40 -30.63
N VAL A 531 -0.65 0.69 -31.56
CA VAL A 531 0.55 1.18 -32.27
C VAL A 531 0.18 2.37 -33.15
N LYS A 532 -0.93 2.28 -33.91
CA LYS A 532 -1.40 3.39 -34.77
C LYS A 532 -1.87 4.59 -33.96
N GLY A 533 -2.53 4.36 -32.83
CA GLY A 533 -2.97 5.44 -31.92
C GLY A 533 -1.86 6.05 -31.06
N GLY A 534 -0.73 5.34 -30.92
CA GLY A 534 0.40 5.77 -30.10
C GLY A 534 0.06 5.86 -28.61
N TRP A 535 -0.75 4.94 -28.08
CA TRP A 535 -1.18 4.97 -26.68
C TRP A 535 -1.21 3.58 -26.02
N ILE A 536 -1.14 3.58 -24.69
CA ILE A 536 -1.32 2.40 -23.82
C ILE A 536 -2.46 2.69 -22.86
N ALA A 537 -3.36 1.72 -22.68
CA ALA A 537 -4.43 1.76 -21.70
C ALA A 537 -4.10 0.85 -20.51
N VAL A 538 -4.21 1.40 -19.30
CA VAL A 538 -3.86 0.72 -18.03
C VAL A 538 -5.02 0.85 -17.06
N GLY A 539 -5.40 -0.25 -16.42
CA GLY A 539 -6.54 -0.27 -15.51
C GLY A 539 -6.32 0.47 -14.20
N PHE A 540 -7.41 1.06 -13.70
CA PHE A 540 -7.50 1.53 -12.32
C PHE A 540 -8.83 1.10 -11.68
N VAL A 541 -8.85 0.95 -10.35
CA VAL A 541 -10.05 0.83 -9.51
C VAL A 541 -9.90 1.71 -8.29
N LEU A 542 -10.59 2.84 -8.28
CA LEU A 542 -10.58 3.77 -7.16
C LEU A 542 -11.72 3.46 -6.20
N MET A 543 -11.44 3.52 -4.90
CA MET A 543 -12.42 3.29 -3.84
C MET A 543 -12.87 4.62 -3.23
N ASP A 544 -14.19 4.76 -3.07
CA ASP A 544 -14.82 5.80 -2.24
C ASP A 544 -15.68 5.08 -1.17
N GLY A 545 -15.06 4.83 -0.02
CA GLY A 545 -15.55 3.89 0.98
C GLY A 545 -15.77 2.50 0.37
N LYS A 546 -17.02 2.01 0.37
CA LYS A 546 -17.38 0.71 -0.22
C LYS A 546 -17.58 0.75 -1.74
N ARG A 547 -17.68 1.94 -2.34
CA ARG A 547 -17.96 2.11 -3.78
C ARG A 547 -16.69 1.98 -4.60
N ARG A 548 -16.80 1.30 -5.75
CA ARG A 548 -15.73 1.12 -6.72
C ARG A 548 -15.98 1.98 -7.94
N ASN A 549 -14.91 2.59 -8.45
CA ASN A 549 -14.90 3.39 -9.67
C ASN A 549 -13.78 2.87 -10.58
N PRO A 550 -14.07 1.85 -11.41
CA PRO A 550 -13.10 1.26 -12.30
C PRO A 550 -13.00 2.06 -13.60
N GLY A 551 -11.82 2.02 -14.21
CA GLY A 551 -11.54 2.74 -15.43
C GLY A 551 -10.19 2.40 -16.04
N LEU A 552 -9.79 3.15 -17.08
CA LEU A 552 -8.47 3.04 -17.70
C LEU A 552 -7.79 4.42 -17.78
N HIS A 553 -6.51 4.47 -17.41
CA HIS A 553 -5.62 5.56 -17.84
C HIS A 553 -5.19 5.31 -19.28
N VAL A 554 -5.37 6.30 -20.14
CA VAL A 554 -4.88 6.31 -21.52
C VAL A 554 -3.61 7.15 -21.56
N VAL A 555 -2.49 6.50 -21.80
CA VAL A 555 -1.13 7.08 -21.74
C VAL A 555 -0.62 7.26 -23.15
N ASP A 556 -0.16 8.47 -23.46
CA ASP A 556 0.55 8.76 -24.69
C ASP A 556 1.95 8.13 -24.68
N VAL A 557 2.28 7.30 -25.67
CA VAL A 557 3.56 6.58 -25.71
C VAL A 557 4.75 7.52 -25.92
N ALA A 558 4.57 8.57 -26.72
CA ALA A 558 5.66 9.49 -27.06
C ALA A 558 6.07 10.33 -25.84
N SER A 559 5.11 11.03 -25.22
CA SER A 559 5.33 11.94 -24.10
C SER A 559 5.31 11.26 -22.73
N GLY A 560 4.75 10.06 -22.60
CA GLY A 560 4.53 9.40 -21.32
C GLY A 560 3.45 10.06 -20.45
N LYS A 561 2.65 10.99 -21.00
CA LYS A 561 1.61 11.69 -20.24
C LYS A 561 0.28 10.96 -20.32
N VAL A 562 -0.46 10.97 -19.22
CA VAL A 562 -1.86 10.51 -19.21
C VAL A 562 -2.71 11.52 -20.00
N ARG A 563 -3.25 11.08 -21.13
CA ARG A 563 -4.21 11.85 -21.95
C ARG A 563 -5.58 11.88 -21.28
N TYR A 564 -6.05 10.72 -20.81
CA TYR A 564 -7.36 10.55 -20.17
C TYR A 564 -7.30 9.57 -19.02
N SER A 565 -8.17 9.76 -18.03
CA SER A 565 -8.52 8.73 -17.03
C SER A 565 -10.00 8.43 -17.18
N LEU A 566 -10.33 7.54 -18.10
CA LEU A 566 -11.71 7.21 -18.47
C LEU A 566 -12.30 6.33 -17.38
N THR A 567 -13.44 6.73 -16.82
CA THR A 567 -14.07 5.99 -15.72
C THR A 567 -15.52 5.66 -16.05
N LEU A 568 -15.96 4.50 -15.56
CA LEU A 568 -17.37 4.14 -15.51
C LEU A 568 -17.80 4.20 -14.04
N PRO A 569 -18.41 5.32 -13.58
CA PRO A 569 -18.70 5.52 -12.16
C PRO A 569 -19.76 4.53 -11.68
N ASP A 570 -19.72 4.22 -10.38
CA ASP A 570 -20.68 3.35 -9.69
C ASP A 570 -20.75 1.93 -10.27
N GLN A 571 -19.59 1.33 -10.56
CA GLN A 571 -19.47 -0.02 -11.12
C GLN A 571 -18.51 -0.87 -10.30
N ASP A 572 -18.81 -2.15 -10.08
CA ASP A 572 -17.97 -3.01 -9.24
C ASP A 572 -16.66 -3.46 -9.91
N SER A 573 -16.63 -3.50 -11.24
CA SER A 573 -15.46 -3.92 -12.03
C SER A 573 -15.52 -3.45 -13.47
N LEU A 574 -14.37 -3.36 -14.12
CA LEU A 574 -14.26 -3.20 -15.56
C LEU A 574 -13.94 -4.57 -16.18
N LYS A 575 -14.94 -5.22 -16.77
CA LYS A 575 -14.78 -6.59 -17.27
C LYS A 575 -14.04 -6.65 -18.59
N THR A 576 -14.24 -5.66 -19.45
CA THR A 576 -13.70 -5.71 -20.81
C THR A 576 -13.44 -4.33 -21.37
N ALA A 577 -12.45 -4.24 -22.25
CA ALA A 577 -12.10 -3.04 -22.99
C ALA A 577 -11.47 -3.42 -24.33
N ALA A 578 -11.64 -2.58 -25.34
CA ALA A 578 -11.07 -2.80 -26.67
C ALA A 578 -10.76 -1.49 -27.40
N GLY A 579 -9.52 -1.36 -27.88
CA GLY A 579 -9.11 -0.30 -28.79
C GLY A 579 -9.49 -0.63 -30.24
N SER A 580 -9.95 0.37 -30.99
CA SER A 580 -10.20 0.20 -32.42
C SER A 580 -8.90 0.03 -33.20
N PRO A 581 -8.88 -0.67 -34.35
CA PRO A 581 -7.65 -0.93 -35.11
C PRO A 581 -6.92 0.32 -35.61
N ASN A 582 -7.63 1.45 -35.75
CA ASN A 582 -7.02 2.75 -36.11
C ASN A 582 -6.51 3.54 -34.89
N GLY A 583 -6.68 3.02 -33.67
CA GLY A 583 -6.29 3.66 -32.43
C GLY A 583 -7.09 4.90 -32.02
N ARG A 584 -8.18 5.26 -32.72
CA ARG A 584 -8.96 6.47 -32.43
C ARG A 584 -10.00 6.26 -31.34
N LEU A 585 -10.50 5.03 -31.19
CA LEU A 585 -11.62 4.71 -30.33
C LEU A 585 -11.23 3.71 -29.25
N LEU A 586 -11.83 3.85 -28.08
CA LEU A 586 -11.66 2.94 -26.96
C LEU A 586 -13.03 2.62 -26.36
N ALA A 587 -13.40 1.34 -26.38
CA ALA A 587 -14.62 0.84 -25.78
C ALA A 587 -14.34 0.26 -24.39
N LEU A 588 -15.16 0.57 -23.40
CA LEU A 588 -15.13 -0.03 -22.05
C LEU A 588 -16.50 -0.65 -21.72
N GLY A 589 -16.51 -1.76 -20.96
CA GLY A 589 -17.75 -2.42 -20.51
C GLY A 589 -17.63 -3.07 -19.12
N THR A 590 -18.73 -3.06 -18.36
CA THR A 590 -18.77 -3.45 -16.93
C THR A 590 -19.36 -4.84 -16.66
N GLY A 591 -19.96 -5.49 -17.66
CA GLY A 591 -20.34 -6.90 -17.66
C GLY A 591 -21.46 -7.36 -16.73
N ALA A 592 -22.08 -6.47 -15.93
CA ALA A 592 -23.27 -6.77 -15.14
C ALA A 592 -24.57 -6.50 -15.92
N ASN A 593 -25.68 -7.13 -15.49
CA ASN A 593 -27.00 -6.95 -16.07
C ASN A 593 -27.41 -5.46 -15.98
N ASN A 594 -27.70 -4.86 -17.14
CA ASN A 594 -28.00 -3.45 -17.36
C ASN A 594 -26.82 -2.47 -17.16
N LYS A 595 -26.35 -1.98 -18.31
CA LYS A 595 -25.72 -0.65 -18.54
C LYS A 595 -24.25 -0.48 -18.13
N ALA A 596 -23.40 -0.44 -19.16
CA ALA A 596 -22.67 0.75 -19.59
C ALA A 596 -21.53 0.26 -20.47
N ILE A 597 -21.81 0.19 -21.78
CA ILE A 597 -20.74 0.10 -22.75
C ILE A 597 -20.58 1.50 -23.29
N VAL A 598 -19.40 2.06 -23.12
CA VAL A 598 -19.12 3.41 -23.59
C VAL A 598 -17.94 3.33 -24.55
N VAL A 599 -18.08 4.00 -25.68
CA VAL A 599 -17.00 4.17 -26.65
C VAL A 599 -16.55 5.62 -26.60
N TRP A 600 -15.28 5.85 -26.28
CA TRP A 600 -14.67 7.17 -26.34
C TRP A 600 -13.93 7.34 -27.65
N ASN A 601 -14.08 8.52 -28.24
CA ASN A 601 -13.18 9.05 -29.25
C ASN A 601 -12.02 9.76 -28.54
N LEU A 602 -10.82 9.20 -28.67
CA LEU A 602 -9.62 9.68 -27.98
C LEU A 602 -9.05 10.97 -28.58
N GLU A 603 -9.47 11.37 -29.78
CA GLU A 603 -9.01 12.61 -30.42
C GLU A 603 -9.72 13.85 -29.86
N ASN A 604 -11.02 13.72 -29.54
CA ASN A 604 -11.85 14.85 -29.13
C ASN A 604 -12.53 14.68 -27.76
N GLY A 605 -12.35 13.52 -27.11
CA GLY A 605 -12.88 13.23 -25.78
C GLY A 605 -14.38 12.93 -25.74
N ARG A 606 -15.08 12.89 -26.88
CA ARG A 606 -16.53 12.62 -26.93
C ARG A 606 -16.82 11.13 -26.77
N SER A 607 -17.98 10.79 -26.22
CA SER A 607 -18.40 9.41 -25.99
C SER A 607 -19.71 9.04 -26.69
N LEU A 608 -19.89 7.74 -26.96
CA LEU A 608 -21.16 7.10 -27.30
C LEU A 608 -21.54 6.11 -26.20
N THR A 609 -22.84 5.95 -26.00
CA THR A 609 -23.38 4.88 -25.16
C THR A 609 -23.87 3.75 -26.04
N LEU A 610 -23.50 2.50 -25.73
CA LEU A 610 -24.01 1.32 -26.41
C LEU A 610 -24.92 0.53 -25.48
N GLN A 611 -26.06 0.09 -26.01
CA GLN A 611 -27.04 -0.72 -25.32
C GLN A 611 -27.08 -2.13 -25.91
N ALA A 612 -27.23 -3.12 -25.04
CA ALA A 612 -27.34 -4.53 -25.39
C ALA A 612 -28.72 -5.13 -25.10
N ASP A 613 -29.61 -4.38 -24.45
CA ASP A 613 -30.88 -4.88 -23.88
C ASP A 613 -31.77 -5.53 -24.96
N ALA A 614 -31.92 -4.88 -26.12
CA ALA A 614 -32.72 -5.37 -27.24
C ALA A 614 -32.17 -6.67 -27.87
N SER A 615 -30.88 -6.96 -27.69
CA SER A 615 -30.25 -8.19 -28.19
C SER A 615 -30.40 -9.39 -27.24
N GLY A 616 -30.94 -9.17 -26.03
CA GLY A 616 -31.06 -10.20 -25.01
C GLY A 616 -29.73 -10.65 -24.40
N CYS A 617 -28.65 -9.90 -24.57
CA CYS A 617 -27.33 -10.20 -24.03
C CYS A 617 -27.35 -10.40 -22.51
N LYS A 618 -26.76 -11.50 -22.04
CA LYS A 618 -26.50 -11.74 -20.62
C LYS A 618 -24.99 -11.76 -20.38
N ASP A 619 -24.54 -11.13 -19.31
CA ASP A 619 -23.13 -11.13 -18.86
C ASP A 619 -22.11 -10.83 -19.99
N LEU A 620 -22.10 -9.59 -20.48
CA LEU A 620 -21.10 -9.17 -21.47
C LEU A 620 -19.69 -9.31 -20.88
N ALA A 621 -18.89 -10.19 -21.47
CA ALA A 621 -17.60 -10.57 -20.89
C ALA A 621 -16.40 -10.30 -21.80
N GLN A 622 -16.62 -10.00 -23.08
CA GLN A 622 -15.56 -9.62 -24.01
C GLN A 622 -16.06 -8.62 -25.06
N LEU A 623 -15.23 -7.63 -25.39
CA LEU A 623 -15.38 -6.74 -26.53
C LEU A 623 -14.23 -6.96 -27.50
N GLN A 624 -14.52 -6.88 -28.80
CA GLN A 624 -13.49 -6.90 -29.84
C GLN A 624 -13.95 -6.16 -31.09
N TRP A 625 -13.09 -5.32 -31.65
CA TRP A 625 -13.38 -4.68 -32.93
C TRP A 625 -13.23 -5.66 -34.08
N SER A 626 -14.01 -5.49 -35.15
CA SER A 626 -13.68 -6.06 -36.45
C SER A 626 -12.32 -5.51 -36.92
N PRO A 627 -11.52 -6.26 -37.70
CA PRO A 627 -10.29 -5.71 -38.28
C PRO A 627 -10.52 -4.46 -39.13
N SER A 628 -11.70 -4.33 -39.76
CA SER A 628 -12.09 -3.10 -40.49
C SER A 628 -12.32 -1.89 -39.58
N GLY A 629 -12.63 -2.10 -38.30
CA GLY A 629 -12.95 -1.03 -37.34
C GLY A 629 -14.38 -0.49 -37.44
N GLU A 630 -15.22 -1.04 -38.32
CA GLU A 630 -16.60 -0.58 -38.54
C GLU A 630 -17.57 -1.13 -37.49
N ARG A 631 -17.26 -2.31 -36.93
CA ARG A 631 -18.11 -2.98 -35.94
C ARG A 631 -17.37 -3.27 -34.67
N LEU A 632 -18.04 -3.02 -33.55
CA LEU A 632 -17.63 -3.54 -32.25
C LEU A 632 -18.47 -4.78 -31.96
N TRP A 633 -17.81 -5.90 -31.66
CA TRP A 633 -18.46 -7.15 -31.29
C TRP A 633 -18.43 -7.33 -29.78
N GLY A 634 -19.52 -7.90 -29.25
CA GLY A 634 -19.64 -8.28 -27.85
C GLY A 634 -19.89 -9.77 -27.70
N ARG A 635 -19.19 -10.40 -26.75
CA ARG A 635 -19.45 -11.77 -26.31
C ARG A 635 -20.27 -11.75 -25.02
N CYS A 636 -21.44 -12.38 -25.08
CA CYS A 636 -22.34 -12.60 -23.96
C CYS A 636 -22.29 -14.07 -23.54
N SER A 637 -22.82 -14.41 -22.37
CA SER A 637 -22.99 -15.80 -21.94
C SER A 637 -23.98 -16.57 -22.83
N ASN A 638 -24.87 -15.88 -23.54
CA ASN A 638 -25.87 -16.50 -24.41
C ASN A 638 -25.67 -16.24 -25.91
N GLY A 639 -24.53 -15.67 -26.33
CA GLY A 639 -24.28 -15.45 -27.74
C GLY A 639 -23.30 -14.34 -28.07
N LEU A 640 -23.37 -13.92 -29.34
CA LEU A 640 -22.61 -12.81 -29.89
C LEU A 640 -23.57 -11.72 -30.37
N LEU A 641 -23.10 -10.48 -30.28
CA LEU A 641 -23.77 -9.31 -30.81
C LEU A 641 -22.76 -8.36 -31.43
N ALA A 642 -23.23 -7.37 -32.16
CA ALA A 642 -22.40 -6.27 -32.65
C ALA A 642 -23.13 -4.93 -32.63
N TRP A 643 -22.33 -3.86 -32.64
CA TRP A 643 -22.74 -2.49 -32.91
C TRP A 643 -22.03 -1.98 -34.14
N ASP A 644 -22.79 -1.40 -35.08
CA ASP A 644 -22.22 -0.60 -36.15
C ASP A 644 -21.85 0.78 -35.58
N ILE A 645 -20.56 1.09 -35.55
CA ILE A 645 -20.07 2.35 -35.01
C ILE A 645 -19.86 3.33 -36.19
N PRO A 646 -20.55 4.48 -36.22
CA PRO A 646 -20.43 5.42 -37.33
C PRO A 646 -18.99 5.93 -37.44
N ALA A 647 -18.45 6.22 -38.61
CA ALA A 647 -17.06 6.68 -38.72
C ALA A 647 -16.80 8.08 -38.07
N THR A 648 -17.85 8.87 -37.89
CA THR A 648 -17.82 10.25 -37.36
C THR A 648 -19.03 10.52 -36.48
N TRP A 649 -18.84 11.13 -35.32
CA TRP A 649 -19.92 11.58 -34.45
C TRP A 649 -19.54 12.74 -33.56
#